data_AF-A0AB38EIS8-F1
#
_entry.id   AF-A0AB38EIS8-F1
#
_cell.length_a   1.000
_cell.length_b   1.000
_cell.length_c   1.000
_cell.angle_alpha   90.00
_cell.angle_beta   90.00
_cell.angle_gamma   90.00
#
_symmetry.space_group_name_H-M   'P 1'
#
loop_
_entity.id
_entity.type
_entity.pdbx_description
1 polymer ?
#
loop_
_entity_poly.entity_id
_entity_poly.type
_entity_poly.pdbx_seq_one_letter_code
_entity_poly.pdbx_strand_id
1 'polypeptide(L)'
;MNSIMHTNTPQLAVSDSRGLPVRSVQFYRGADGQPVEARVTQHYFDKAGRLIASRDPRFSSRLKYDVCAPVNLMQIVSLSGALLLSKSVDSGWRVSLNGEAGQLVNSCDGRDNPRQIEYDRLLRPLAINESGRMTERFTYGGPATAEHNQCNQLIRHDDTAGSRLLLDHGLSGRALSEKRYFLQSPDSPDWPLAEPDRDALLEPVGLQTLWAFNAQGEAQVQTDANGNVQHFSHGTAGQLRAVELTLANTEQPQTLVSAIHYDAFNQVERETAGNGVVSRYLYDQQDGRLTELSALSADGSVLQKLNYHYDPVGNVLLINDASQPDRYCCNQRIEPINRYCYDTLYQLIEATGCEVRNGASHGPALPGLQSLPTDDPCQVSNYTQRYSYDAAGNLLQMRHEGAHDFTRNMHVDPDSNRSLPDAEGEVDFATSFDANGNLLQLVRGQTMSWDVRNQLRQITTVQREDGPNDEERYVYDGQGQRCRKINTAQASGRMLINEVRYLPGLEVRITADGEILHVVTAQAGRNSVRVLHWEAGKPDAIANDQVRYSLGDHLGSSTLELDQQGGLISQESYYPFGGTAWWAARSAVEAKYKTVRYSGKEHDANGLYYYGFRYYAPWLQRWINPDPAGEVDGLNLYCFVGNAPTVFVDIDGFIGGRSNATNRVVEASKLHFDTYLQPKIMERKAKDKEQAIDSLKTRVGASHAGSVGELLESASAVLEAAPMTFNISPEKLGKLEGDGIVNVWHNLKEVSAAKNARDQAENQMFEYKRSPFELTRKSAVSGKQNYKGYHRPTYGALQIARDERPVGGAPRYGRAAFHLMEEARSYMTFTGADSMLSGAGLNNLASSRNVFPLIRDMLPDTLGVLFQCVNGQQAGGRTSEFSSYIEWQSHAPIEWKSMEFLDFERGLDFQEAIKNSASVAFFEKNSVKVRLHSI
;
A
#
# COMPACT_ATOMS: atom_id res chain seq x y z
N MET A 1 -12.32 -3.11 24.55
CA MET A 1 -11.87 -4.51 24.64
C MET A 1 -11.54 -4.85 26.08
N ASN A 2 -11.90 -6.04 26.54
CA ASN A 2 -11.22 -6.65 27.68
C ASN A 2 -9.79 -6.98 27.25
N SER A 3 -8.78 -6.32 27.84
CA SER A 3 -7.36 -6.56 27.51
C SER A 3 -6.91 -8.02 27.78
N ILE A 4 -7.74 -8.80 28.48
CA ILE A 4 -7.48 -10.18 28.88
C ILE A 4 -7.43 -11.13 27.67
N MET A 5 -8.27 -10.93 26.64
CA MET A 5 -8.32 -11.78 25.44
C MET A 5 -7.02 -11.82 24.65
N HIS A 6 -6.25 -10.72 24.64
CA HIS A 6 -5.00 -10.60 23.86
C HIS A 6 -3.74 -10.73 24.74
N THR A 7 -3.88 -10.99 26.03
CA THR A 7 -2.74 -11.14 26.96
C THR A 7 -1.99 -12.46 26.72
N ASN A 8 -0.67 -12.46 26.53
CA ASN A 8 0.14 -13.66 26.25
C ASN A 8 -0.16 -14.33 24.90
N THR A 9 -0.44 -13.55 23.85
CA THR A 9 -0.53 -14.06 22.47
C THR A 9 0.53 -13.46 21.55
N PRO A 10 1.83 -13.63 21.83
CA PRO A 10 2.89 -13.15 20.94
C PRO A 10 2.95 -13.95 19.64
N GLN A 11 3.63 -13.43 18.63
CA GLN A 11 4.08 -14.23 17.50
C GLN A 11 5.54 -14.65 17.73
N LEU A 12 5.85 -15.93 17.56
CA LEU A 12 7.20 -16.45 17.76
C LEU A 12 7.74 -17.02 16.44
N ALA A 13 8.99 -16.69 16.12
CA ALA A 13 9.77 -17.38 15.11
C ALA A 13 10.72 -18.36 15.80
N VAL A 14 10.72 -19.62 15.35
CA VAL A 14 11.62 -20.66 15.85
C VAL A 14 12.62 -20.99 14.75
N SER A 15 13.90 -20.79 15.05
CA SER A 15 14.99 -21.08 14.12
C SER A 15 15.72 -22.37 14.48
N ASP A 16 16.25 -23.04 13.46
CA ASP A 16 17.18 -24.15 13.67
C ASP A 16 18.62 -23.66 13.93
N SER A 17 19.57 -24.58 14.09
CA SER A 17 20.99 -24.24 14.34
C SER A 17 21.69 -23.52 13.18
N ARG A 18 21.03 -23.40 12.02
CA ARG A 18 21.52 -22.65 10.85
C ARG A 18 20.93 -21.23 10.80
N GLY A 19 20.04 -20.89 11.73
CA GLY A 19 19.32 -19.62 11.75
C GLY A 19 18.10 -19.58 10.84
N LEU A 20 17.69 -20.71 10.26
CA LEU A 20 16.55 -20.75 9.33
C LEU A 20 15.22 -20.86 10.09
N PRO A 21 14.18 -20.08 9.73
CA PRO A 21 12.91 -20.05 10.45
C PRO A 21 12.07 -21.30 10.15
N VAL A 22 12.26 -22.36 10.93
CA VAL A 22 11.58 -23.66 10.74
C VAL A 22 10.16 -23.69 11.26
N ARG A 23 9.77 -22.78 12.17
CA ARG A 23 8.38 -22.63 12.62
C ARG A 23 8.02 -21.18 12.85
N SER A 24 6.77 -20.84 12.53
CA SER A 24 6.09 -19.65 13.01
C SER A 24 4.97 -20.11 13.94
N VAL A 25 4.97 -19.60 15.17
CA VAL A 25 3.96 -19.94 16.18
C VAL A 25 3.14 -18.70 16.48
N GLN A 26 1.84 -18.81 16.28
CA GLN A 26 0.86 -17.82 16.70
C GLN A 26 -0.03 -18.42 17.78
N PHE A 27 -0.53 -17.59 18.69
CA PHE A 27 -1.36 -18.04 19.80
C PHE A 27 -2.79 -17.53 19.62
N TYR A 28 -3.72 -18.48 19.50
CA TYR A 28 -5.12 -18.27 19.20
C TYR A 28 -6.00 -18.34 20.46
N ARG A 29 -6.91 -17.37 20.58
CA ARG A 29 -8.14 -17.42 21.38
C ARG A 29 -9.25 -16.72 20.61
N GLY A 30 -10.43 -17.33 20.55
CA GLY A 30 -11.62 -16.77 19.91
C GLY A 30 -12.58 -16.10 20.89
N ALA A 31 -12.44 -16.32 22.20
CA ALA A 31 -13.27 -15.70 23.23
C ALA A 31 -12.51 -15.49 24.55
N ASP A 32 -13.01 -14.56 25.36
CA ASP A 32 -12.55 -14.34 26.73
C ASP A 32 -12.66 -15.64 27.56
N GLY A 33 -11.59 -15.97 28.30
CA GLY A 33 -11.54 -17.17 29.16
C GLY A 33 -11.24 -18.49 28.45
N GLN A 34 -11.19 -18.52 27.11
CA GLN A 34 -10.74 -19.71 26.37
C GLN A 34 -9.24 -19.98 26.63
N PRO A 35 -8.81 -21.25 26.78
CA PRO A 35 -7.39 -21.57 26.83
C PRO A 35 -6.70 -21.18 25.53
N VAL A 36 -5.48 -20.66 25.64
CA VAL A 36 -4.65 -20.29 24.49
C VAL A 36 -4.27 -21.55 23.70
N GLU A 37 -4.50 -21.53 22.39
CA GLU A 37 -4.10 -22.59 21.46
C GLU A 37 -2.90 -22.14 20.60
N ALA A 38 -1.86 -22.97 20.49
CA ALA A 38 -0.74 -22.69 19.59
C ALA A 38 -1.06 -23.13 18.16
N ARG A 39 -1.07 -22.19 17.22
CA ARG A 39 -1.15 -22.40 15.77
C ARG A 39 0.26 -22.38 15.20
N VAL A 40 0.74 -23.52 14.70
CA VAL A 40 2.14 -23.70 14.29
C VAL A 40 2.25 -23.90 12.79
N THR A 41 2.75 -22.91 12.07
CA THR A 41 3.20 -23.08 10.68
C THR A 41 4.60 -23.68 10.70
N GLN A 42 4.86 -24.67 9.84
CA GLN A 42 6.15 -25.35 9.75
C GLN A 42 6.78 -25.16 8.37
N HIS A 43 8.10 -24.94 8.35
CA HIS A 43 8.91 -24.82 7.15
C HIS A 43 10.05 -25.83 7.18
N TYR A 44 10.31 -26.45 6.04
CA TYR A 44 11.34 -27.46 5.88
C TYR A 44 12.35 -26.97 4.86
N PHE A 45 13.62 -27.03 5.25
CA PHE A 45 14.74 -26.59 4.42
C PHE A 45 15.66 -27.77 4.13
N ASP A 46 16.16 -27.84 2.90
CA ASP A 46 17.18 -28.83 2.55
C ASP A 46 18.53 -28.55 3.22
N LYS A 47 19.54 -29.40 2.97
CA LYS A 47 20.87 -29.25 3.59
C LYS A 47 21.57 -27.93 3.23
N ALA A 48 21.26 -27.34 2.07
CA ALA A 48 21.81 -26.07 1.62
C ALA A 48 21.02 -24.85 2.16
N GLY A 49 19.94 -25.08 2.92
CA GLY A 49 19.13 -24.04 3.54
C GLY A 49 18.05 -23.46 2.62
N ARG A 50 17.69 -24.17 1.54
CA ARG A 50 16.62 -23.74 0.63
C ARG A 50 15.28 -24.32 1.08
N LEU A 51 14.22 -23.51 1.03
CA LEU A 51 12.87 -23.95 1.37
C LEU A 51 12.42 -25.04 0.39
N ILE A 52 11.91 -26.15 0.92
CA ILE A 52 11.44 -27.30 0.12
C ILE A 52 10.02 -27.73 0.48
N ALA A 53 9.51 -27.35 1.66
CA ALA A 53 8.13 -27.61 2.03
C ALA A 53 7.62 -26.66 3.12
N SER A 54 6.32 -26.37 3.09
CA SER A 54 5.61 -25.59 4.11
C SER A 54 4.27 -26.23 4.47
N ARG A 55 3.92 -26.18 5.76
CA ARG A 55 2.64 -26.64 6.32
C ARG A 55 2.00 -25.57 7.18
N ASP A 56 0.72 -25.35 6.99
CA ASP A 56 -0.11 -24.51 7.85
C ASP A 56 -0.39 -25.20 9.21
N PRO A 57 -0.99 -24.48 10.17
CA PRO A 57 -1.33 -25.04 11.48
C PRO A 57 -2.30 -26.23 11.45
N ARG A 58 -3.20 -26.29 10.46
CA ARG A 58 -4.19 -27.38 10.33
C ARG A 58 -3.48 -28.68 9.96
N PHE A 59 -2.62 -28.66 8.95
CA PHE A 59 -1.87 -29.85 8.54
C PHE A 59 -0.74 -30.19 9.50
N SER A 60 -0.05 -29.21 10.07
CA SER A 60 1.04 -29.46 11.02
C SER A 60 0.54 -30.14 12.30
N SER A 61 -0.66 -29.78 12.78
CA SER A 61 -1.27 -30.42 13.95
C SER A 61 -1.69 -31.87 13.69
N ARG A 62 -2.06 -32.19 12.44
CA ARG A 62 -2.46 -33.53 11.98
C ARG A 62 -1.31 -34.54 12.03
N LEU A 63 -0.05 -34.08 11.92
CA LEU A 63 1.15 -34.92 12.05
C LEU A 63 1.25 -35.70 13.37
N LYS A 64 0.51 -35.29 14.41
CA LYS A 64 0.46 -36.02 15.69
C LYS A 64 -0.15 -37.41 15.56
N TYR A 65 -1.00 -37.63 14.57
CA TYR A 65 -1.76 -38.88 14.39
C TYR A 65 -1.81 -39.37 12.93
N ASP A 66 -1.41 -38.54 11.96
CA ASP A 66 -1.29 -38.90 10.54
C ASP A 66 0.06 -38.45 9.98
N VAL A 67 0.98 -39.40 9.79
CA VAL A 67 2.31 -39.15 9.22
C VAL A 67 2.26 -38.76 7.74
N CYS A 68 1.15 -39.05 7.07
CA CYS A 68 0.90 -38.69 5.67
C CYS A 68 0.17 -37.35 5.54
N ALA A 69 0.06 -36.57 6.64
CA ALA A 69 -0.61 -35.28 6.61
C ALA A 69 -0.10 -34.39 5.44
N PRO A 70 -1.03 -33.74 4.72
CA PRO A 70 -0.72 -32.92 3.55
C PRO A 70 0.36 -31.87 3.79
N VAL A 71 0.97 -31.42 2.70
CA VAL A 71 1.94 -30.32 2.69
C VAL A 71 1.35 -29.25 1.80
N ASN A 72 1.09 -28.05 2.33
CA ASN A 72 0.48 -26.96 1.54
C ASN A 72 1.30 -26.69 0.27
N LEU A 73 2.62 -26.65 0.41
CA LEU A 73 3.56 -26.34 -0.66
C LEU A 73 4.77 -27.26 -0.56
N MET A 74 5.14 -27.90 -1.67
CA MET A 74 6.42 -28.58 -1.86
C MET A 74 7.16 -27.97 -3.04
N GLN A 75 8.48 -27.83 -2.92
CA GLN A 75 9.32 -27.22 -3.93
C GLN A 75 10.52 -28.12 -4.25
N ILE A 76 10.85 -28.21 -5.54
CA ILE A 76 12.14 -28.74 -6.01
C ILE A 76 12.89 -27.57 -6.62
N VAL A 77 14.10 -27.35 -6.12
CA VAL A 77 14.99 -26.27 -6.54
C VAL A 77 16.26 -26.83 -7.17
N SER A 78 16.82 -26.09 -8.12
CA SER A 78 18.11 -26.40 -8.74
C SER A 78 19.26 -26.23 -7.74
N LEU A 79 20.47 -26.63 -8.13
CA LEU A 79 21.67 -26.38 -7.33
C LEU A 79 21.93 -24.88 -7.10
N SER A 80 21.56 -24.01 -8.04
CA SER A 80 21.65 -22.56 -7.92
C SER A 80 20.51 -21.93 -7.10
N GLY A 81 19.52 -22.73 -6.69
CA GLY A 81 18.35 -22.26 -5.94
C GLY A 81 17.17 -21.81 -6.80
N ALA A 82 17.25 -21.94 -8.13
CA ALA A 82 16.12 -21.64 -9.01
C ALA A 82 14.99 -22.66 -8.81
N LEU A 83 13.75 -22.19 -8.72
CA LEU A 83 12.57 -23.05 -8.59
C LEU A 83 12.33 -23.83 -9.89
N LEU A 84 12.29 -25.16 -9.80
CA LEU A 84 12.04 -26.07 -10.92
C LEU A 84 10.63 -26.65 -10.90
N LEU A 85 10.17 -27.07 -9.71
CA LEU A 85 8.81 -27.57 -9.49
C LEU A 85 8.26 -26.90 -8.23
N SER A 86 7.06 -26.37 -8.34
CA SER A 86 6.18 -26.07 -7.21
C SER A 86 5.02 -27.05 -7.23
N LYS A 87 4.65 -27.60 -6.08
CA LYS A 87 3.46 -28.45 -5.91
C LYS A 87 2.68 -27.92 -4.71
N SER A 88 1.57 -27.26 -5.01
CA SER A 88 0.61 -26.75 -4.05
C SER A 88 -0.61 -27.67 -3.97
N VAL A 89 -1.16 -27.86 -2.77
CA VAL A 89 -2.48 -28.52 -2.61
C VAL A 89 -3.62 -27.64 -3.10
N ASP A 90 -3.43 -26.33 -3.10
CA ASP A 90 -4.44 -25.36 -3.50
C ASP A 90 -4.37 -25.14 -5.02
N SER A 91 -3.18 -24.79 -5.53
CA SER A 91 -2.97 -24.36 -6.92
C SER A 91 -2.38 -25.42 -7.87
N GLY A 92 -2.27 -26.67 -7.42
CA GLY A 92 -1.73 -27.76 -8.23
C GLY A 92 -0.20 -27.69 -8.38
N TRP A 93 0.33 -28.42 -9.36
CA TRP A 93 1.77 -28.42 -9.65
C TRP A 93 2.11 -27.47 -10.80
N ARG A 94 3.31 -26.90 -10.77
CA ARG A 94 3.88 -26.08 -11.84
C ARG A 94 5.36 -26.38 -12.00
N VAL A 95 5.77 -26.70 -13.22
CA VAL A 95 7.18 -26.90 -13.59
C VAL A 95 7.63 -25.71 -14.42
N SER A 96 8.82 -25.21 -14.14
CA SER A 96 9.46 -24.12 -14.88
C SER A 96 10.90 -24.49 -15.22
N LEU A 97 11.28 -24.25 -16.47
CA LEU A 97 12.63 -24.42 -16.98
C LEU A 97 13.13 -23.07 -17.45
N ASN A 98 14.13 -22.56 -16.73
CA ASN A 98 14.77 -21.29 -17.04
C ASN A 98 16.03 -21.52 -17.89
N GLY A 99 16.33 -20.57 -18.76
CA GLY A 99 17.59 -20.51 -19.49
C GLY A 99 18.75 -20.06 -18.60
N GLU A 100 19.94 -20.00 -19.19
CA GLU A 100 21.18 -19.70 -18.45
C GLU A 100 21.19 -18.33 -17.77
N ALA A 101 20.48 -17.35 -18.33
CA ALA A 101 20.34 -16.01 -17.75
C ALA A 101 19.12 -15.87 -16.82
N GLY A 102 18.45 -16.98 -16.48
CA GLY A 102 17.30 -17.01 -15.58
C GLY A 102 15.95 -16.69 -16.25
N GLN A 103 15.92 -16.39 -17.54
CA GLN A 103 14.70 -16.16 -18.30
C GLN A 103 13.86 -17.45 -18.40
N LEU A 104 12.55 -17.36 -18.23
CA LEU A 104 11.64 -18.51 -18.32
C LEU A 104 11.53 -18.97 -19.78
N VAL A 105 11.95 -20.21 -20.08
CA VAL A 105 11.89 -20.73 -21.46
C VAL A 105 10.67 -21.62 -21.64
N ASN A 106 10.51 -22.62 -20.76
CA ASN A 106 9.35 -23.52 -20.78
C ASN A 106 8.69 -23.56 -19.41
N SER A 107 7.38 -23.72 -19.39
CA SER A 107 6.63 -24.05 -18.18
C SER A 107 5.44 -24.95 -18.51
N CYS A 108 4.96 -25.69 -17.51
CA CYS A 108 3.73 -26.48 -17.58
C CYS A 108 3.06 -26.48 -16.21
N ASP A 109 1.75 -26.64 -16.17
CA ASP A 109 0.95 -26.63 -14.95
C ASP A 109 0.11 -27.90 -14.77
N GLY A 110 -0.62 -27.99 -13.65
CA GLY A 110 -1.41 -29.14 -13.26
C GLY A 110 -2.56 -29.49 -14.20
N ARG A 111 -2.90 -28.61 -15.15
CA ARG A 111 -3.91 -28.83 -16.19
C ARG A 111 -3.28 -29.20 -17.54
N ASP A 112 -1.99 -29.53 -17.54
CA ASP A 112 -1.20 -29.87 -18.72
C ASP A 112 -1.20 -28.74 -19.78
N ASN A 113 -1.06 -27.49 -19.35
CA ASN A 113 -0.89 -26.34 -20.25
C ASN A 113 0.59 -26.03 -20.48
N PRO A 114 1.24 -26.52 -21.55
CA PRO A 114 2.60 -26.14 -21.86
C PRO A 114 2.65 -24.69 -22.35
N ARG A 115 3.63 -23.95 -21.85
CA ARG A 115 3.92 -22.58 -22.25
C ARG A 115 5.39 -22.43 -22.59
N GLN A 116 5.68 -21.84 -23.74
CA GLN A 116 7.03 -21.60 -24.24
C GLN A 116 7.21 -20.12 -24.61
N ILE A 117 8.33 -19.53 -24.21
CA ILE A 117 8.70 -18.16 -24.57
C ILE A 117 9.92 -18.20 -25.48
N GLU A 118 9.79 -17.57 -26.65
CA GLU A 118 10.90 -17.33 -27.57
C GLU A 118 11.53 -15.99 -27.27
N TYR A 119 12.85 -15.90 -27.38
CA TYR A 119 13.62 -14.69 -27.08
C TYR A 119 14.55 -14.32 -28.23
N ASP A 120 14.86 -13.03 -28.36
CA ASP A 120 15.93 -12.56 -29.23
C ASP A 120 17.32 -12.68 -28.56
N ARG A 121 18.37 -12.24 -29.27
CA ARG A 121 19.75 -12.26 -28.76
C ARG A 121 20.00 -11.33 -27.56
N LEU A 122 19.09 -10.39 -27.31
CA LEU A 122 19.12 -9.48 -26.16
C LEU A 122 18.23 -9.98 -25.01
N LEU A 123 17.70 -11.21 -25.12
CA LEU A 123 16.79 -11.82 -24.16
C LEU A 123 15.47 -11.06 -23.98
N ARG A 124 15.01 -10.38 -25.04
CA ARG A 124 13.67 -9.80 -25.09
C ARG A 124 12.69 -10.82 -25.67
N PRO A 125 11.48 -10.99 -25.10
CA PRO A 125 10.48 -11.91 -25.63
C PRO A 125 10.13 -11.58 -27.09
N LEU A 126 10.04 -12.58 -27.96
CA LEU A 126 9.59 -12.43 -29.36
C LEU A 126 8.21 -13.02 -29.59
N ALA A 127 7.92 -14.12 -28.90
CA ALA A 127 6.70 -14.89 -29.08
C ALA A 127 6.41 -15.71 -27.82
N ILE A 128 5.12 -15.94 -27.55
CA ILE A 128 4.66 -16.85 -26.51
C ILE A 128 3.72 -17.87 -27.14
N ASN A 129 4.07 -19.15 -26.98
CA ASN A 129 3.23 -20.28 -27.36
C ASN A 129 2.58 -20.88 -26.12
N GLU A 130 1.26 -21.04 -26.14
CA GLU A 130 0.49 -21.68 -25.07
C GLU A 130 -0.36 -22.80 -25.68
N SER A 131 -0.12 -24.04 -25.23
CA SER A 131 -0.85 -25.23 -25.66
C SER A 131 -0.91 -25.41 -27.19
N GLY A 132 0.19 -25.06 -27.88
CA GLY A 132 0.32 -25.22 -29.33
C GLY A 132 -0.18 -24.03 -30.16
N ARG A 133 -0.64 -22.95 -29.53
CA ARG A 133 -1.08 -21.72 -30.20
C ARG A 133 -0.14 -20.56 -29.91
N MET A 134 0.15 -19.75 -30.91
CA MET A 134 0.94 -18.53 -30.74
C MET A 134 0.05 -17.42 -30.17
N THR A 135 0.01 -17.29 -28.84
CA THR A 135 -0.90 -16.35 -28.16
C THR A 135 -0.36 -14.94 -28.07
N GLU A 136 0.97 -14.75 -28.15
CA GLU A 136 1.55 -13.41 -28.18
C GLU A 136 2.73 -13.27 -29.16
N ARG A 137 2.90 -12.08 -29.72
CA ARG A 137 4.09 -11.67 -30.49
C ARG A 137 4.52 -10.25 -30.14
N PHE A 138 5.83 -10.04 -30.14
CA PHE A 138 6.45 -8.76 -29.76
C PHE A 138 7.33 -8.25 -30.91
N THR A 139 7.18 -6.98 -31.24
CA THR A 139 8.04 -6.27 -32.21
C THR A 139 8.69 -5.08 -31.51
N TYR A 140 10.01 -4.93 -31.67
CA TYR A 140 10.81 -3.87 -31.08
C TYR A 140 11.34 -2.89 -32.12
N GLY A 141 11.44 -1.61 -31.75
CA GLY A 141 11.95 -0.55 -32.62
C GLY A 141 13.46 -0.66 -32.85
N GLY A 142 13.86 -0.37 -34.09
CA GLY A 142 15.26 -0.34 -34.52
C GLY A 142 15.76 1.09 -34.78
N PRO A 143 16.99 1.25 -35.29
CA PRO A 143 17.60 2.56 -35.55
C PRO A 143 16.78 3.48 -36.46
N ALA A 144 15.97 2.92 -37.38
CA ALA A 144 15.10 3.67 -38.27
C ALA A 144 13.96 4.41 -37.55
N THR A 145 13.68 4.07 -36.29
CA THR A 145 12.60 4.63 -35.48
C THR A 145 13.11 5.55 -34.36
N ALA A 146 14.37 5.98 -34.45
CA ALA A 146 15.02 6.79 -33.42
C ALA A 146 14.33 8.14 -33.18
N GLU A 147 13.73 8.74 -34.23
CA GLU A 147 13.01 10.03 -34.12
C GLU A 147 11.78 9.95 -33.20
N HIS A 148 11.24 8.75 -32.98
CA HIS A 148 10.11 8.47 -32.10
C HIS A 148 10.54 7.90 -30.73
N ASN A 149 11.84 7.92 -30.43
CA ASN A 149 12.47 7.30 -29.24
C ASN A 149 12.17 5.79 -29.10
N GLN A 150 11.96 5.08 -30.20
CA GLN A 150 11.54 3.67 -30.20
C GLN A 150 12.70 2.67 -30.24
N CYS A 151 13.96 3.11 -30.35
CA CYS A 151 15.11 2.22 -30.38
C CYS A 151 15.14 1.28 -29.15
N ASN A 152 15.06 -0.02 -29.41
CA ASN A 152 14.95 -1.10 -28.42
C ASN A 152 13.68 -1.10 -27.54
N GLN A 153 12.74 -0.20 -27.79
CA GLN A 153 11.44 -0.18 -27.13
C GLN A 153 10.46 -1.13 -27.84
N LEU A 154 9.48 -1.62 -27.10
CA LEU A 154 8.35 -2.36 -27.68
C LEU A 154 7.52 -1.39 -28.53
N ILE A 155 7.24 -1.73 -29.78
CA ILE A 155 6.45 -0.88 -30.70
C ILE A 155 5.14 -1.53 -31.13
N ARG A 156 5.06 -2.86 -31.07
CA ARG A 156 3.84 -3.64 -31.30
C ARG A 156 3.85 -4.86 -30.39
N HIS A 157 2.71 -5.09 -29.76
CA HIS A 157 2.44 -6.27 -28.94
C HIS A 157 1.10 -6.85 -29.40
N ASP A 158 1.17 -7.96 -30.11
CA ASP A 158 0.00 -8.76 -30.42
C ASP A 158 -0.22 -9.67 -29.20
N ASP A 159 -1.24 -9.38 -28.41
CA ASP A 159 -1.58 -10.04 -27.14
C ASP A 159 -2.86 -10.88 -27.26
N THR A 160 -3.35 -11.42 -26.14
CA THR A 160 -4.56 -12.26 -26.12
C THR A 160 -5.87 -11.49 -26.34
N ALA A 161 -5.87 -10.16 -26.28
CA ALA A 161 -7.03 -9.30 -26.52
C ALA A 161 -7.00 -8.60 -27.90
N GLY A 162 -5.86 -8.57 -28.56
CA GLY A 162 -5.65 -7.97 -29.89
C GLY A 162 -4.26 -7.38 -30.04
N SER A 163 -4.13 -6.28 -30.78
CA SER A 163 -2.82 -5.65 -31.02
C SER A 163 -2.74 -4.29 -30.35
N ARG A 164 -1.66 -4.09 -29.60
CA ARG A 164 -1.31 -2.82 -28.97
C ARG A 164 -0.07 -2.24 -29.65
N LEU A 165 -0.23 -1.07 -30.27
CA LEU A 165 0.84 -0.33 -30.95
C LEU A 165 1.30 0.83 -30.09
N LEU A 166 2.61 0.91 -29.84
CA LEU A 166 3.25 1.97 -29.05
C LEU A 166 3.98 2.90 -30.01
N LEU A 167 3.28 3.92 -30.47
CA LEU A 167 3.66 4.71 -31.65
C LEU A 167 4.76 5.73 -31.35
N ASP A 168 4.83 6.23 -30.11
CA ASP A 168 5.79 7.25 -29.70
C ASP A 168 6.21 7.05 -28.25
N HIS A 169 7.49 7.28 -27.94
CA HIS A 169 8.00 7.30 -26.58
C HIS A 169 8.57 8.68 -26.23
N GLY A 170 8.41 9.08 -24.97
CA GLY A 170 9.00 10.30 -24.43
C GLY A 170 10.47 10.08 -24.04
N LEU A 171 11.15 11.17 -23.69
CA LEU A 171 12.56 11.12 -23.23
C LEU A 171 12.77 10.27 -21.96
N SER A 172 11.70 10.03 -21.19
CA SER A 172 11.70 9.14 -20.03
C SER A 172 11.48 7.66 -20.39
N GLY A 173 11.31 7.33 -21.67
CA GLY A 173 10.99 5.98 -22.15
C GLY A 173 9.52 5.58 -22.01
N ARG A 174 8.65 6.46 -21.50
CA ARG A 174 7.20 6.20 -21.39
C ARG A 174 6.52 6.35 -22.75
N ALA A 175 5.51 5.52 -23.02
CA ALA A 175 4.68 5.69 -24.21
C ALA A 175 3.89 7.01 -24.15
N LEU A 176 3.98 7.81 -25.21
CA LEU A 176 3.19 9.03 -25.41
C LEU A 176 1.91 8.75 -26.21
N SER A 177 1.89 7.63 -26.93
CA SER A 177 0.82 7.27 -27.84
C SER A 177 0.68 5.75 -27.87
N GLU A 178 -0.50 5.27 -27.52
CA GLU A 178 -0.87 3.87 -27.58
C GLU A 178 -2.12 3.70 -28.43
N LYS A 179 -2.10 2.77 -29.38
CA LYS A 179 -3.27 2.42 -30.20
C LYS A 179 -3.59 0.95 -30.03
N ARG A 180 -4.80 0.65 -29.55
CA ARG A 180 -5.29 -0.72 -29.36
C ARG A 180 -6.31 -1.09 -30.44
N TYR A 181 -6.08 -2.24 -31.07
CA TYR A 181 -7.01 -2.92 -31.95
C TYR A 181 -7.49 -4.18 -31.23
N PHE A 182 -8.79 -4.37 -31.11
CA PHE A 182 -9.35 -5.59 -30.50
C PHE A 182 -9.44 -6.72 -31.53
N LEU A 183 -9.40 -7.97 -31.07
CA LEU A 183 -9.72 -9.13 -31.92
C LEU A 183 -11.18 -9.10 -32.39
N GLN A 184 -11.43 -9.53 -33.62
CA GLN A 184 -12.81 -9.73 -34.12
C GLN A 184 -13.55 -10.83 -33.36
N SER A 185 -12.84 -11.86 -32.91
CA SER A 185 -13.37 -12.95 -32.07
C SER A 185 -12.87 -12.80 -30.63
N PRO A 186 -13.69 -13.12 -29.61
CA PRO A 186 -13.25 -13.15 -28.21
C PRO A 186 -12.42 -14.40 -27.86
N ASP A 187 -12.19 -15.31 -28.80
CA ASP A 187 -11.37 -16.50 -28.57
C ASP A 187 -9.87 -16.20 -28.64
N SER A 188 -9.07 -16.98 -27.90
CA SER A 188 -7.61 -16.83 -27.89
C SER A 188 -7.03 -16.97 -29.30
N PRO A 189 -6.18 -16.01 -29.73
CA PRO A 189 -5.64 -15.97 -31.08
C PRO A 189 -4.56 -17.04 -31.29
N ASP A 190 -4.26 -17.30 -32.57
CA ASP A 190 -3.07 -18.00 -33.02
C ASP A 190 -2.36 -17.10 -34.04
N TRP A 191 -1.45 -16.27 -33.56
CA TRP A 191 -0.89 -15.16 -34.33
C TRP A 191 0.02 -15.65 -35.47
N PRO A 192 -0.34 -15.38 -36.75
CA PRO A 192 0.51 -15.69 -37.88
C PRO A 192 1.80 -14.85 -37.85
N LEU A 193 2.83 -15.31 -38.57
CA LEU A 193 4.12 -14.64 -38.57
C LEU A 193 4.09 -13.29 -39.32
N ALA A 194 3.34 -13.18 -40.42
CA ALA A 194 3.30 -11.96 -41.21
C ALA A 194 2.29 -10.95 -40.62
N GLU A 195 2.70 -9.70 -40.46
CA GLU A 195 1.85 -8.63 -39.88
C GLU A 195 0.52 -8.42 -40.62
N PRO A 196 0.44 -8.44 -41.98
CA PRO A 196 -0.85 -8.30 -42.67
C PRO A 196 -1.86 -9.40 -42.33
N ASP A 197 -1.38 -10.62 -42.08
CA ASP A 197 -2.24 -11.74 -41.70
C ASP A 197 -2.71 -11.62 -40.24
N ARG A 198 -1.90 -10.98 -39.38
CA ARG A 198 -2.30 -10.64 -37.99
C ARG A 198 -3.39 -9.57 -38.03
N ASP A 199 -3.20 -8.55 -38.84
CA ASP A 199 -4.13 -7.43 -38.96
C ASP A 199 -5.51 -7.89 -39.47
N ALA A 200 -5.56 -8.97 -40.26
CA ALA A 200 -6.81 -9.60 -40.69
C ALA A 200 -7.66 -10.20 -39.55
N LEU A 201 -7.06 -10.49 -38.38
CA LEU A 201 -7.77 -10.98 -37.18
C LEU A 201 -8.31 -9.84 -36.31
N LEU A 202 -7.91 -8.59 -36.58
CA LEU A 202 -8.26 -7.43 -35.78
C LEU A 202 -9.49 -6.73 -36.32
N GLU A 203 -10.22 -6.08 -35.41
CA GLU A 203 -11.23 -5.09 -35.79
C GLU A 203 -10.55 -3.94 -36.55
N PRO A 204 -11.22 -3.36 -37.58
CA PRO A 204 -10.59 -2.36 -38.44
C PRO A 204 -10.37 -1.01 -37.74
N VAL A 205 -11.08 -0.75 -36.63
CA VAL A 205 -11.01 0.51 -35.89
C VAL A 205 -10.02 0.35 -34.73
N GLY A 206 -8.93 1.13 -34.76
CA GLY A 206 -7.99 1.19 -33.65
C GLY A 206 -8.26 2.39 -32.75
N LEU A 207 -8.27 2.15 -31.45
CA LEU A 207 -8.63 3.08 -30.39
C LEU A 207 -7.35 3.64 -29.76
N GLN A 208 -7.13 4.95 -29.89
CA GLN A 208 -5.85 5.58 -29.58
C GLN A 208 -5.91 6.47 -28.34
N THR A 209 -5.06 6.20 -27.35
CA THR A 209 -4.86 7.07 -26.18
C THR A 209 -3.52 7.80 -26.32
N LEU A 210 -3.51 9.08 -25.94
CA LEU A 210 -2.32 9.93 -25.95
C LEU A 210 -2.02 10.44 -24.54
N TRP A 211 -0.75 10.64 -24.25
CA TRP A 211 -0.28 11.25 -23.00
C TRP A 211 0.77 12.32 -23.26
N ALA A 212 0.75 13.35 -22.42
CA ALA A 212 1.87 14.26 -22.24
C ALA A 212 2.35 14.16 -20.79
N PHE A 213 3.66 14.05 -20.59
CA PHE A 213 4.28 13.98 -19.27
C PHE A 213 5.19 15.17 -19.04
N ASN A 214 5.34 15.58 -17.78
CA ASN A 214 6.38 16.53 -17.40
C ASN A 214 7.77 15.84 -17.35
N ALA A 215 8.82 16.62 -17.05
CA ALA A 215 10.19 16.11 -16.98
C ALA A 215 10.42 15.08 -15.85
N GLN A 216 9.54 15.04 -14.86
CA GLN A 216 9.56 14.06 -13.76
C GLN A 216 8.82 12.76 -14.12
N GLY A 217 8.08 12.75 -15.25
CA GLY A 217 7.32 11.60 -15.72
C GLY A 217 5.89 11.51 -15.17
N GLU A 218 5.38 12.59 -14.57
CA GLU A 218 3.98 12.72 -14.14
C GLU A 218 3.12 13.12 -15.34
N ALA A 219 1.94 12.49 -15.49
CA ALA A 219 1.04 12.78 -16.59
C ALA A 219 0.46 14.19 -16.42
N GLN A 220 0.59 15.06 -17.41
CA GLN A 220 -0.01 16.40 -17.43
C GLN A 220 -1.31 16.42 -18.25
N VAL A 221 -1.35 15.62 -19.32
CA VAL A 221 -2.51 15.51 -20.21
C VAL A 221 -2.69 14.04 -20.58
N GLN A 222 -3.94 13.60 -20.62
CA GLN A 222 -4.34 12.34 -21.24
C GLN A 222 -5.51 12.59 -22.18
N THR A 223 -5.37 12.21 -23.44
CA THR A 223 -6.48 12.16 -24.40
C THR A 223 -6.91 10.72 -24.54
N ASP A 224 -8.13 10.38 -24.14
CA ASP A 224 -8.66 9.02 -24.27
C ASP A 224 -9.02 8.66 -25.72
N ALA A 225 -9.40 7.40 -25.95
CA ALA A 225 -9.71 6.89 -27.28
C ALA A 225 -10.93 7.52 -27.96
N ASN A 226 -11.77 8.25 -27.22
CA ASN A 226 -12.89 9.00 -27.79
C ASN A 226 -12.56 10.49 -27.97
N GLY A 227 -11.33 10.92 -27.66
CA GLY A 227 -10.89 12.30 -27.79
C GLY A 227 -11.22 13.18 -26.59
N ASN A 228 -11.67 12.63 -25.46
CA ASN A 228 -11.83 13.43 -24.25
C ASN A 228 -10.45 13.69 -23.63
N VAL A 229 -10.22 14.91 -23.15
CA VAL A 229 -8.91 15.37 -22.68
C VAL A 229 -8.97 15.64 -21.18
N GLN A 230 -8.24 14.87 -20.39
CA GLN A 230 -8.00 15.12 -18.97
C GLN A 230 -6.72 15.93 -18.79
N HIS A 231 -6.80 17.02 -18.02
CA HIS A 231 -5.67 17.85 -17.63
C HIS A 231 -5.38 17.67 -16.13
N PHE A 232 -4.12 17.37 -15.81
CA PHE A 232 -3.66 17.12 -14.44
C PHE A 232 -2.71 18.23 -13.99
N SER A 233 -3.17 19.01 -13.01
CA SER A 233 -2.35 20.05 -12.39
C SER A 233 -1.68 19.51 -11.13
N HIS A 234 -0.39 19.78 -10.97
CA HIS A 234 0.41 19.31 -9.84
C HIS A 234 0.85 20.48 -8.95
N GLY A 235 1.00 20.22 -7.66
CA GLY A 235 1.59 21.16 -6.70
C GLY A 235 3.11 21.28 -6.86
N THR A 236 3.73 22.19 -6.10
CA THR A 236 5.19 22.37 -6.11
C THR A 236 5.96 21.13 -5.63
N ALA A 237 5.30 20.23 -4.90
CA ALA A 237 5.85 18.96 -4.44
C ALA A 237 5.62 17.78 -5.41
N GLY A 238 5.06 18.00 -6.60
CA GLY A 238 4.73 16.94 -7.57
C GLY A 238 3.44 16.17 -7.27
N GLN A 239 2.72 16.51 -6.21
CA GLN A 239 1.44 15.88 -5.87
C GLN A 239 0.31 16.39 -6.78
N LEU A 240 -0.62 15.51 -7.16
CA LEU A 240 -1.81 15.90 -7.93
C LEU A 240 -2.65 16.91 -7.13
N ARG A 241 -2.99 18.04 -7.75
CA ARG A 241 -3.72 19.15 -7.12
C ARG A 241 -5.10 19.35 -7.69
N ALA A 242 -5.26 19.23 -9.01
CA ALA A 242 -6.54 19.48 -9.68
C ALA A 242 -6.63 18.65 -10.96
N VAL A 243 -7.87 18.33 -11.36
CA VAL A 243 -8.20 17.58 -12.56
C VAL A 243 -9.32 18.30 -13.30
N GLU A 244 -9.10 18.57 -14.58
CA GLU A 244 -10.09 19.14 -15.50
C GLU A 244 -10.32 18.16 -16.65
N LEU A 245 -11.52 18.17 -17.21
CA LEU A 245 -11.91 17.35 -18.33
C LEU A 245 -12.52 18.22 -19.42
N THR A 246 -12.04 18.08 -20.65
CA THR A 246 -12.69 18.61 -21.85
C THR A 246 -13.23 17.43 -22.62
N LEU A 247 -14.56 17.34 -22.74
CA LEU A 247 -15.19 16.28 -23.52
C LEU A 247 -14.93 16.50 -25.02
N ALA A 248 -14.90 15.42 -25.79
CA ALA A 248 -14.74 15.50 -27.23
C ALA A 248 -15.80 16.44 -27.84
N ASN A 249 -15.38 17.27 -28.80
CA ASN A 249 -16.23 18.27 -29.46
C ASN A 249 -16.82 19.36 -28.55
N THR A 250 -16.27 19.54 -27.34
CA THR A 250 -16.59 20.67 -26.46
C THR A 250 -15.37 21.59 -26.31
N GLU A 251 -15.60 22.89 -26.14
CA GLU A 251 -14.51 23.87 -25.94
C GLU A 251 -14.29 24.26 -24.48
N GLN A 252 -15.28 24.02 -23.61
CA GLN A 252 -15.24 24.46 -22.22
C GLN A 252 -14.76 23.31 -21.33
N PRO A 253 -13.61 23.46 -20.64
CA PRO A 253 -13.18 22.47 -19.66
C PRO A 253 -14.13 22.48 -18.45
N GLN A 254 -14.54 21.30 -18.01
CA GLN A 254 -15.21 21.11 -16.73
C GLN A 254 -14.20 20.72 -15.66
N THR A 255 -14.23 21.42 -14.53
CA THR A 255 -13.42 21.03 -13.36
C THR A 255 -14.03 19.78 -12.73
N LEU A 256 -13.26 18.71 -12.61
CA LEU A 256 -13.64 17.51 -11.85
C LEU A 256 -13.13 17.62 -10.41
N VAL A 257 -11.92 18.15 -10.22
CA VAL A 257 -11.34 18.39 -8.90
C VAL A 257 -10.62 19.73 -8.92
N SER A 258 -10.98 20.62 -8.02
CA SER A 258 -10.41 21.97 -7.99
C SER A 258 -9.17 22.09 -7.08
N ALA A 259 -9.11 21.29 -6.02
CA ALA A 259 -7.99 21.30 -5.08
C ALA A 259 -7.89 19.98 -4.30
N ILE A 260 -6.65 19.50 -4.13
CA ILE A 260 -6.27 18.44 -3.21
C ILE A 260 -5.15 18.99 -2.33
N HIS A 261 -5.28 18.81 -1.02
CA HIS A 261 -4.31 19.19 -0.01
C HIS A 261 -3.82 17.94 0.72
N TYR A 262 -2.53 17.93 1.01
CA TYR A 262 -1.84 16.82 1.63
C TYR A 262 -1.19 17.26 2.92
N ASP A 263 -1.14 16.35 3.89
CA ASP A 263 -0.37 16.53 5.11
C ASP A 263 1.13 16.29 4.87
N ALA A 264 1.93 16.38 5.93
CA ALA A 264 3.38 16.15 5.88
C ALA A 264 3.78 14.70 5.55
N PHE A 265 2.85 13.74 5.67
CA PHE A 265 3.03 12.33 5.32
C PHE A 265 2.53 12.01 3.91
N ASN A 266 2.17 13.03 3.12
CA ASN A 266 1.63 12.89 1.78
C ASN A 266 0.28 12.12 1.76
N GLN A 267 -0.48 12.22 2.85
CA GLN A 267 -1.87 11.75 2.94
C GLN A 267 -2.81 12.89 2.58
N VAL A 268 -3.89 12.61 1.85
CA VAL A 268 -4.90 13.62 1.52
C VAL A 268 -5.63 14.04 2.79
N GLU A 269 -5.53 15.32 3.18
CA GLU A 269 -6.24 15.90 4.34
C GLU A 269 -7.52 16.64 3.93
N ARG A 270 -7.57 17.15 2.70
CA ARG A 270 -8.72 17.86 2.15
C ARG A 270 -8.76 17.76 0.63
N GLU A 271 -9.98 17.61 0.11
CA GLU A 271 -10.25 17.53 -1.32
C GLU A 271 -11.51 18.34 -1.65
N THR A 272 -11.49 19.11 -2.75
CA THR A 272 -12.65 19.87 -3.21
C THR A 272 -13.02 19.44 -4.63
N ALA A 273 -14.15 18.75 -4.74
CA ALA A 273 -14.72 18.29 -6.00
C ALA A 273 -15.23 19.45 -6.86
N GLY A 274 -15.39 19.21 -8.16
CA GLY A 274 -15.90 20.20 -9.12
C GLY A 274 -17.31 20.71 -8.84
N ASN A 275 -18.14 19.90 -8.17
CA ASN A 275 -19.47 20.29 -7.70
C ASN A 275 -19.46 21.09 -6.38
N GLY A 276 -18.28 21.47 -5.87
CA GLY A 276 -18.11 22.25 -4.64
C GLY A 276 -18.17 21.44 -3.34
N VAL A 277 -18.36 20.12 -3.41
CA VAL A 277 -18.30 19.24 -2.23
C VAL A 277 -16.87 19.20 -1.69
N VAL A 278 -16.72 19.40 -0.39
CA VAL A 278 -15.43 19.39 0.30
C VAL A 278 -15.34 18.16 1.19
N SER A 279 -14.44 17.24 0.84
CA SER A 279 -14.08 16.10 1.69
C SER A 279 -12.89 16.45 2.58
N ARG A 280 -12.92 16.01 3.84
CA ARG A 280 -11.85 16.19 4.84
C ARG A 280 -11.52 14.87 5.50
N TYR A 281 -10.24 14.68 5.76
CA TYR A 281 -9.69 13.47 6.36
C TYR A 281 -8.79 13.89 7.52
N LEU A 282 -9.15 13.48 8.73
CA LEU A 282 -8.37 13.75 9.93
C LEU A 282 -7.60 12.50 10.30
N TYR A 283 -6.31 12.65 10.50
CA TYR A 283 -5.41 11.58 10.91
C TYR A 283 -4.88 11.82 12.31
N ASP A 284 -4.67 10.75 13.07
CA ASP A 284 -3.96 10.80 14.34
C ASP A 284 -2.50 11.16 14.10
N GLN A 285 -1.97 12.12 14.86
CA GLN A 285 -0.61 12.63 14.65
C GLN A 285 0.49 11.70 15.15
N GLN A 286 0.16 10.69 15.95
CA GLN A 286 1.12 9.75 16.52
C GLN A 286 1.32 8.56 15.58
N ASP A 287 0.24 8.01 15.03
CA ASP A 287 0.28 6.79 14.21
C ASP A 287 -0.18 6.96 12.76
N GLY A 288 -0.69 8.13 12.38
CA GLY A 288 -1.13 8.45 11.01
C GLY A 288 -2.42 7.75 10.58
N ARG A 289 -3.19 7.15 11.50
CA ARG A 289 -4.46 6.47 11.19
C ARG A 289 -5.59 7.47 11.00
N LEU A 290 -6.51 7.18 10.07
CA LEU A 290 -7.67 8.01 9.77
C LEU A 290 -8.69 7.95 10.92
N THR A 291 -8.87 9.03 11.67
CA THR A 291 -9.82 9.08 12.80
C THR A 291 -11.19 9.62 12.40
N GLU A 292 -11.25 10.51 11.40
CA GLU A 292 -12.50 11.07 10.87
C GLU A 292 -12.42 11.25 9.35
N LEU A 293 -13.51 10.90 8.66
CA LEU A 293 -13.75 11.23 7.26
C LEU A 293 -15.08 11.99 7.18
N SER A 294 -15.08 13.18 6.59
CA SER A 294 -16.32 13.94 6.40
C SER A 294 -16.42 14.56 5.01
N ALA A 295 -17.64 14.72 4.52
CA ALA A 295 -17.95 15.42 3.27
C ALA A 295 -19.06 16.44 3.50
N LEU A 296 -18.80 17.67 3.08
CA LEU A 296 -19.73 18.81 3.17
C LEU A 296 -20.11 19.24 1.76
N SER A 297 -21.40 19.45 1.50
CA SER A 297 -21.86 20.11 0.27
C SER A 297 -21.45 21.59 0.24
N ALA A 298 -21.59 22.21 -0.93
CA ALA A 298 -21.21 23.61 -1.14
C ALA A 298 -21.97 24.60 -0.22
N ASP A 299 -23.18 24.26 0.21
CA ASP A 299 -24.00 25.03 1.15
C ASP A 299 -23.66 24.76 2.63
N GLY A 300 -22.73 23.84 2.91
CA GLY A 300 -22.31 23.46 4.26
C GLY A 300 -23.10 22.31 4.89
N SER A 301 -24.06 21.70 4.18
CA SER A 301 -24.77 20.52 4.68
C SER A 301 -23.83 19.31 4.78
N VAL A 302 -23.98 18.51 5.85
CA VAL A 302 -23.18 17.30 6.05
C VAL A 302 -23.75 16.17 5.20
N LEU A 303 -22.95 15.68 4.25
CA LEU A 303 -23.33 14.54 3.40
C LEU A 303 -22.88 13.21 4.00
N GLN A 304 -21.69 13.19 4.59
CA GLN A 304 -21.07 12.00 5.20
C GLN A 304 -20.21 12.42 6.39
N LYS A 305 -20.24 11.64 7.48
CA LYS A 305 -19.32 11.85 8.61
C LYS A 305 -18.98 10.55 9.34
N LEU A 306 -17.96 9.85 8.88
CA LEU A 306 -17.49 8.59 9.46
C LEU A 306 -16.42 8.85 10.52
N ASN A 307 -16.64 8.36 11.74
CA ASN A 307 -15.68 8.43 12.85
C ASN A 307 -15.18 7.02 13.19
N TYR A 308 -13.86 6.86 13.25
CA TYR A 308 -13.20 5.56 13.41
C TYR A 308 -12.61 5.42 14.81
N HIS A 309 -12.78 4.24 15.40
CA HIS A 309 -12.08 3.86 16.62
C HIS A 309 -11.31 2.58 16.38
N TYR A 310 -10.07 2.56 16.85
CA TYR A 310 -9.14 1.45 16.65
C TYR A 310 -8.78 0.78 17.96
N ASP A 311 -8.36 -0.47 17.88
CA ASP A 311 -7.53 -1.06 18.92
C ASP A 311 -6.06 -0.60 18.79
N PRO A 312 -5.17 -0.94 19.73
CA PRO A 312 -3.78 -0.50 19.66
C PRO A 312 -3.03 -0.97 18.40
N VAL A 313 -3.37 -2.14 17.85
CA VAL A 313 -2.70 -2.68 16.65
C VAL A 313 -3.26 -2.12 15.34
N GLY A 314 -4.42 -1.47 15.39
CA GLY A 314 -5.03 -0.75 14.28
C GLY A 314 -6.23 -1.44 13.66
N ASN A 315 -6.80 -2.45 14.31
CA ASN A 315 -8.06 -3.02 13.86
C ASN A 315 -9.19 -2.04 14.13
N VAL A 316 -10.06 -1.83 13.15
CA VAL A 316 -11.23 -0.94 13.30
C VAL A 316 -12.24 -1.61 14.23
N LEU A 317 -12.55 -1.02 15.38
CA LEU A 317 -13.55 -1.53 16.33
C LEU A 317 -14.93 -0.94 16.12
N LEU A 318 -14.97 0.29 15.60
CA LEU A 318 -16.20 1.04 15.46
C LEU A 318 -16.08 2.03 14.31
N ILE A 319 -17.14 2.09 13.51
CA ILE A 319 -17.37 3.18 12.54
C ILE A 319 -18.74 3.78 12.87
N ASN A 320 -18.77 5.07 13.18
CA ASN A 320 -20.01 5.82 13.42
C ASN A 320 -20.23 6.84 12.30
N ASP A 321 -21.30 6.68 11.53
CA ASP A 321 -21.73 7.69 10.55
C ASP A 321 -22.62 8.75 11.21
N ALA A 322 -21.97 9.79 11.72
CA ALA A 322 -22.61 10.91 12.41
C ALA A 322 -23.39 11.85 11.46
N SER A 323 -23.45 11.59 10.16
CA SER A 323 -24.38 12.30 9.25
C SER A 323 -25.79 11.72 9.27
N GLN A 324 -25.96 10.48 9.73
CA GLN A 324 -27.24 9.79 9.76
C GLN A 324 -27.90 9.92 11.15
N PRO A 325 -29.23 10.10 11.23
CA PRO A 325 -29.94 10.10 12.49
C PRO A 325 -30.18 8.67 12.99
N ASP A 326 -30.34 8.53 14.31
CA ASP A 326 -30.92 7.32 14.89
C ASP A 326 -32.34 7.10 14.33
N ARG A 327 -32.65 5.84 14.01
CA ARG A 327 -33.97 5.42 13.54
C ARG A 327 -34.62 4.51 14.57
N TYR A 328 -35.95 4.47 14.56
CA TYR A 328 -36.73 3.63 15.45
C TYR A 328 -37.73 2.84 14.63
N CYS A 329 -37.63 1.51 14.68
CA CYS A 329 -38.53 0.62 13.99
C CYS A 329 -38.77 -0.65 14.81
N CYS A 330 -40.01 -1.15 14.87
CA CYS A 330 -40.39 -2.37 15.58
C CYS A 330 -39.80 -2.49 17.00
N ASN A 331 -39.90 -1.41 17.78
CA ASN A 331 -39.37 -1.33 19.15
C ASN A 331 -37.85 -1.53 19.26
N GLN A 332 -37.10 -1.35 18.17
CA GLN A 332 -35.65 -1.33 18.16
C GLN A 332 -35.14 0.06 17.81
N ARG A 333 -34.06 0.48 18.48
CA ARG A 333 -33.24 1.64 18.07
C ARG A 333 -32.19 1.14 17.08
N ILE A 334 -32.11 1.83 15.95
CA ILE A 334 -31.20 1.54 14.84
C ILE A 334 -30.24 2.71 14.77
N GLU A 335 -29.01 2.46 15.20
CA GLU A 335 -27.93 3.45 15.22
C GLU A 335 -27.06 3.27 13.96
N PRO A 336 -26.56 4.35 13.33
CA PRO A 336 -25.65 4.27 12.19
C PRO A 336 -24.21 3.93 12.63
N ILE A 337 -24.09 2.91 13.49
CA ILE A 337 -22.85 2.47 14.11
C ILE A 337 -22.58 1.03 13.71
N ASN A 338 -21.46 0.82 13.05
CA ASN A 338 -20.91 -0.52 12.85
C ASN A 338 -19.92 -0.84 13.97
N ARG A 339 -19.96 -2.06 14.49
CA ARG A 339 -19.05 -2.54 15.54
C ARG A 339 -18.39 -3.83 15.10
N TYR A 340 -17.13 -4.02 15.46
CA TYR A 340 -16.34 -5.17 15.04
C TYR A 340 -15.55 -5.74 16.22
N CYS A 341 -15.51 -7.08 16.29
CA CYS A 341 -14.66 -7.82 17.23
C CYS A 341 -13.75 -8.77 16.46
N TYR A 342 -12.53 -8.94 16.97
CA TYR A 342 -11.50 -9.76 16.35
C TYR A 342 -11.00 -10.82 17.33
N ASP A 343 -10.51 -11.93 16.81
CA ASP A 343 -9.75 -12.90 17.60
C ASP A 343 -8.29 -12.44 17.82
N THR A 344 -7.49 -13.24 18.52
CA THR A 344 -6.08 -12.91 18.79
C THR A 344 -5.15 -13.02 17.58
N LEU A 345 -5.65 -13.55 16.46
CA LEU A 345 -4.97 -13.53 15.17
C LEU A 345 -5.46 -12.37 14.29
N TYR A 346 -6.31 -11.52 14.84
CA TYR A 346 -6.94 -10.37 14.20
C TYR A 346 -7.89 -10.72 13.07
N GLN A 347 -8.47 -11.92 13.09
CA GLN A 347 -9.56 -12.30 12.18
C GLN A 347 -10.89 -11.76 12.72
N LEU A 348 -11.74 -11.23 11.85
CA LEU A 348 -13.04 -10.68 12.23
C LEU A 348 -13.98 -11.80 12.71
N ILE A 349 -14.40 -11.79 13.98
CA ILE A 349 -15.27 -12.83 14.56
C ILE A 349 -16.71 -12.37 14.80
N GLU A 350 -16.94 -11.05 14.88
CA GLU A 350 -18.27 -10.47 15.01
C GLU A 350 -18.33 -9.11 14.34
N ALA A 351 -19.43 -8.84 13.64
CA ALA A 351 -19.75 -7.53 13.10
C ALA A 351 -21.22 -7.18 13.30
N THR A 352 -21.51 -5.96 13.72
CA THR A 352 -22.89 -5.42 13.78
C THR A 352 -23.03 -4.22 12.85
N GLY A 353 -24.23 -3.96 12.37
CA GLY A 353 -24.53 -2.77 11.56
C GLY A 353 -25.99 -2.67 11.17
N CYS A 354 -26.26 -1.90 10.13
CA CYS A 354 -27.58 -1.75 9.53
C CYS A 354 -27.67 -2.40 8.15
N GLU A 355 -28.81 -2.99 7.83
CA GLU A 355 -29.13 -3.57 6.53
C GLU A 355 -30.52 -3.14 6.07
N VAL A 356 -30.83 -3.39 4.80
CA VAL A 356 -32.20 -3.30 4.29
C VAL A 356 -33.07 -4.36 4.95
N ARG A 357 -34.23 -3.96 5.48
CA ARG A 357 -35.15 -4.89 6.14
C ARG A 357 -35.82 -5.85 5.14
N ASN A 358 -36.32 -5.30 4.04
CA ASN A 358 -37.08 -6.04 3.03
C ASN A 358 -36.29 -6.15 1.73
N GLY A 359 -36.10 -7.37 1.24
CA GLY A 359 -35.32 -7.61 0.01
C GLY A 359 -33.81 -7.65 0.23
N ALA A 360 -33.37 -8.03 1.45
CA ALA A 360 -31.96 -8.36 1.70
C ALA A 360 -31.51 -9.49 0.76
N SER A 361 -30.27 -9.40 0.27
CA SER A 361 -29.65 -10.46 -0.52
C SER A 361 -28.35 -10.88 0.16
N HIS A 362 -28.20 -12.19 0.32
CA HIS A 362 -27.00 -12.79 0.93
C HIS A 362 -26.25 -13.72 -0.03
N GLY A 363 -26.67 -13.75 -1.30
CA GLY A 363 -26.06 -14.49 -2.39
C GLY A 363 -25.39 -13.57 -3.42
N PRO A 364 -25.31 -13.97 -4.69
CA PRO A 364 -24.68 -13.18 -5.75
C PRO A 364 -25.46 -11.93 -6.18
N ALA A 365 -26.76 -11.87 -5.91
CA ALA A 365 -27.58 -10.74 -6.32
C ALA A 365 -27.41 -9.53 -5.38
N LEU A 366 -27.63 -8.32 -5.90
CA LEU A 366 -27.81 -7.12 -5.07
C LEU A 366 -29.14 -7.18 -4.31
N PRO A 367 -29.25 -6.52 -3.14
CA PRO A 367 -30.54 -6.35 -2.46
C PRO A 367 -31.51 -5.52 -3.30
N GLY A 368 -32.80 -5.55 -2.94
CA GLY A 368 -33.82 -4.73 -3.57
C GLY A 368 -33.51 -3.23 -3.44
N LEU A 369 -33.56 -2.50 -4.57
CA LEU A 369 -33.31 -1.06 -4.62
C LEU A 369 -34.36 -0.29 -3.79
N GLN A 370 -33.88 0.55 -2.89
CA GLN A 370 -34.70 1.46 -2.09
C GLN A 370 -34.78 2.85 -2.74
N SER A 371 -35.86 3.59 -2.45
CA SER A 371 -36.06 4.96 -2.96
C SER A 371 -35.43 6.00 -2.04
N LEU A 372 -34.92 7.08 -2.64
CA LEU A 372 -34.53 8.30 -1.94
C LEU A 372 -35.50 9.46 -2.28
N PRO A 373 -35.91 10.29 -1.30
CA PRO A 373 -35.57 10.23 0.13
C PRO A 373 -36.26 9.04 0.84
N THR A 374 -35.70 8.63 1.99
CA THR A 374 -36.26 7.56 2.81
C THR A 374 -37.49 8.07 3.57
N ASP A 375 -38.69 7.77 3.06
CA ASP A 375 -39.95 8.18 3.69
C ASP A 375 -40.39 7.23 4.83
N ASP A 376 -39.87 6.00 4.85
CA ASP A 376 -40.19 4.98 5.86
C ASP A 376 -38.96 4.67 6.74
N PRO A 377 -38.96 5.03 8.03
CA PRO A 377 -37.86 4.72 8.96
C PRO A 377 -37.67 3.21 9.19
N CYS A 378 -38.65 2.38 8.83
CA CYS A 378 -38.60 0.91 8.89
C CYS A 378 -37.98 0.23 7.67
N GLN A 379 -37.38 0.97 6.73
CA GLN A 379 -36.66 0.37 5.59
C GLN A 379 -35.37 -0.35 6.01
N VAL A 380 -34.83 -0.04 7.18
CA VAL A 380 -33.60 -0.64 7.71
C VAL A 380 -33.86 -1.47 8.97
N SER A 381 -32.98 -2.43 9.24
CA SER A 381 -32.91 -3.22 10.47
C SER A 381 -31.48 -3.36 10.95
N ASN A 382 -31.30 -3.61 12.25
CA ASN A 382 -30.00 -4.00 12.78
C ASN A 382 -29.67 -5.43 12.33
N TYR A 383 -28.39 -5.71 12.10
CA TYR A 383 -27.87 -7.06 11.93
C TYR A 383 -26.67 -7.34 12.84
N THR A 384 -26.41 -8.62 13.08
CA THR A 384 -25.20 -9.17 13.66
C THR A 384 -24.72 -10.34 12.81
N GLN A 385 -23.46 -10.32 12.38
CA GLN A 385 -22.79 -11.45 11.74
C GLN A 385 -21.71 -11.99 12.66
N ARG A 386 -21.65 -13.32 12.81
CA ARG A 386 -20.64 -14.03 13.61
C ARG A 386 -19.91 -15.02 12.70
N TYR A 387 -18.59 -15.04 12.79
CA TYR A 387 -17.73 -15.84 11.92
C TYR A 387 -16.91 -16.83 12.74
N SER A 388 -16.67 -18.01 12.18
CA SER A 388 -15.75 -18.99 12.74
C SER A 388 -14.82 -19.54 11.66
N TYR A 389 -13.57 -19.76 12.03
CA TYR A 389 -12.51 -20.17 11.13
C TYR A 389 -11.82 -21.44 11.61
N ASP A 390 -11.25 -22.20 10.68
CA ASP A 390 -10.34 -23.28 11.02
C ASP A 390 -8.93 -22.75 11.35
N ALA A 391 -8.01 -23.67 11.67
CA ALA A 391 -6.63 -23.34 12.01
C ALA A 391 -5.80 -22.72 10.84
N ALA A 392 -6.27 -22.87 9.60
CA ALA A 392 -5.65 -22.33 8.39
C ALA A 392 -6.36 -21.05 7.88
N GLY A 393 -7.35 -20.54 8.63
CA GLY A 393 -8.09 -19.33 8.29
C GLY A 393 -9.21 -19.54 7.27
N ASN A 394 -9.64 -20.78 7.00
CA ASN A 394 -10.82 -21.02 6.17
C ASN A 394 -12.09 -20.70 6.99
N LEU A 395 -13.02 -19.93 6.41
CA LEU A 395 -14.36 -19.77 6.98
C LEU A 395 -15.03 -21.15 7.10
N LEU A 396 -15.52 -21.48 8.29
CA LEU A 396 -16.30 -22.68 8.61
C LEU A 396 -17.79 -22.36 8.68
N GLN A 397 -18.14 -21.27 9.35
CA GLN A 397 -19.53 -20.85 9.51
C GLN A 397 -19.62 -19.33 9.61
N MET A 398 -20.62 -18.77 8.93
CA MET A 398 -21.11 -17.42 9.17
C MET A 398 -22.59 -17.50 9.58
N ARG A 399 -22.90 -16.98 10.77
CA ARG A 399 -24.27 -16.84 11.27
C ARG A 399 -24.68 -15.39 11.18
N HIS A 400 -25.82 -15.14 10.54
CA HIS A 400 -26.40 -13.82 10.40
C HIS A 400 -27.73 -13.75 11.16
N GLU A 401 -27.85 -12.74 12.01
CA GLU A 401 -29.04 -12.42 12.80
C GLU A 401 -29.48 -11.01 12.42
N GLY A 402 -30.66 -10.84 11.85
CA GLY A 402 -31.06 -9.59 11.21
C GLY A 402 -32.57 -9.52 10.92
N ALA A 403 -32.94 -8.93 9.80
CA ALA A 403 -34.31 -9.03 9.30
C ALA A 403 -34.67 -10.47 8.91
N HIS A 404 -33.69 -11.21 8.38
CA HIS A 404 -33.85 -12.61 7.98
C HIS A 404 -32.66 -13.42 8.49
N ASP A 405 -32.88 -14.18 9.56
CA ASP A 405 -31.83 -15.01 10.14
C ASP A 405 -31.45 -16.15 9.19
N PHE A 406 -30.15 -16.37 9.00
CA PHE A 406 -29.64 -17.55 8.31
C PHE A 406 -28.24 -17.92 8.80
N THR A 407 -27.83 -19.15 8.48
CA THR A 407 -26.47 -19.62 8.72
C THR A 407 -25.92 -20.21 7.45
N ARG A 408 -24.70 -19.81 7.10
CA ARG A 408 -23.93 -20.39 6.00
C ARG A 408 -22.82 -21.24 6.61
N ASN A 409 -22.87 -22.55 6.42
CA ASN A 409 -21.72 -23.40 6.70
C ASN A 409 -20.92 -23.61 5.42
N MET A 410 -19.62 -23.81 5.61
CA MET A 410 -18.66 -24.06 4.57
C MET A 410 -17.94 -25.37 4.88
N HIS A 411 -17.95 -26.29 3.92
CA HIS A 411 -17.13 -27.49 3.96
C HIS A 411 -15.75 -27.14 3.43
N VAL A 412 -14.71 -27.45 4.20
CA VAL A 412 -13.30 -27.27 3.82
C VAL A 412 -12.75 -28.64 3.47
N ASP A 413 -12.05 -28.73 2.34
CA ASP A 413 -11.37 -29.94 1.90
C ASP A 413 -10.38 -30.41 2.99
N PRO A 414 -10.40 -31.70 3.39
CA PRO A 414 -9.47 -32.23 4.39
C PRO A 414 -7.99 -32.06 4.02
N ASP A 415 -7.68 -31.97 2.72
CA ASP A 415 -6.33 -32.02 2.18
C ASP A 415 -5.89 -30.79 1.36
N SER A 416 -6.78 -29.78 1.25
CA SER A 416 -6.46 -28.44 0.68
C SER A 416 -7.24 -27.33 1.40
N ASN A 417 -7.06 -26.06 1.03
CA ASN A 417 -7.88 -24.93 1.52
C ASN A 417 -9.09 -24.63 0.62
N ARG A 418 -9.40 -25.52 -0.33
CA ARG A 418 -10.63 -25.46 -1.13
C ARG A 418 -11.84 -25.56 -0.20
N SER A 419 -12.85 -24.73 -0.46
CA SER A 419 -14.06 -24.72 0.34
C SER A 419 -15.30 -24.47 -0.49
N LEU A 420 -16.41 -25.09 -0.10
CA LEU A 420 -17.71 -24.93 -0.75
C LEU A 420 -18.79 -24.75 0.31
N PRO A 421 -19.87 -24.00 0.00
CA PRO A 421 -21.02 -23.92 0.91
C PRO A 421 -21.76 -25.26 0.98
N ASP A 422 -22.61 -25.42 1.99
CA ASP A 422 -23.54 -26.56 2.09
C ASP A 422 -24.32 -26.77 0.78
N ALA A 423 -24.46 -28.03 0.39
CA ALA A 423 -25.21 -28.47 -0.77
C ALA A 423 -26.21 -29.58 -0.40
N GLU A 424 -27.14 -29.90 -1.30
CA GLU A 424 -28.00 -31.08 -1.17
C GLU A 424 -27.17 -32.35 -1.40
N GLY A 425 -26.57 -32.90 -0.34
CA GLY A 425 -25.73 -34.12 -0.38
C GLY A 425 -24.30 -33.89 0.09
N GLU A 426 -23.41 -34.86 -0.15
CA GLU A 426 -21.98 -34.69 0.12
C GLU A 426 -21.34 -33.74 -0.88
N VAL A 427 -20.49 -32.85 -0.38
CA VAL A 427 -19.71 -31.91 -1.18
C VAL A 427 -18.58 -32.64 -1.88
N ASP A 428 -18.53 -32.55 -3.21
CA ASP A 428 -17.45 -33.12 -4.03
C ASP A 428 -16.47 -32.04 -4.50
N PHE A 429 -15.30 -31.97 -3.86
CA PHE A 429 -14.24 -31.04 -4.23
C PHE A 429 -13.54 -31.41 -5.54
N ALA A 430 -13.54 -32.68 -5.92
CA ALA A 430 -12.79 -33.16 -7.09
C ALA A 430 -13.45 -32.71 -8.41
N THR A 431 -14.77 -32.57 -8.43
CA THR A 431 -15.52 -32.07 -9.59
C THR A 431 -15.82 -30.57 -9.52
N SER A 432 -15.67 -29.95 -8.35
CA SER A 432 -15.94 -28.52 -8.15
C SER A 432 -14.74 -27.62 -8.44
N PHE A 433 -13.52 -28.15 -8.45
CA PHE A 433 -12.30 -27.40 -8.74
C PHE A 433 -11.47 -28.11 -9.81
N ASP A 434 -10.79 -27.34 -10.67
CA ASP A 434 -9.83 -27.92 -11.60
C ASP A 434 -8.50 -28.31 -10.92
N ALA A 435 -7.58 -28.90 -11.69
CA ALA A 435 -6.28 -29.35 -11.18
C ALA A 435 -5.38 -28.18 -10.71
N ASN A 436 -5.68 -26.94 -11.09
CA ASN A 436 -5.01 -25.74 -10.62
C ASN A 436 -5.81 -25.00 -9.53
N GLY A 437 -6.89 -25.60 -9.01
CA GLY A 437 -7.68 -25.04 -7.91
C GLY A 437 -8.65 -23.94 -8.29
N ASN A 438 -8.96 -23.77 -9.57
CA ASN A 438 -9.98 -22.82 -9.99
C ASN A 438 -11.38 -23.41 -9.80
N LEU A 439 -12.31 -22.65 -9.24
CA LEU A 439 -13.69 -23.09 -9.03
C LEU A 439 -14.41 -23.29 -10.39
N LEU A 440 -15.09 -24.42 -10.59
CA LEU A 440 -15.73 -24.80 -11.85
C LEU A 440 -17.23 -24.50 -11.90
N GLN A 441 -17.84 -24.19 -10.76
CA GLN A 441 -19.26 -23.84 -10.67
C GLN A 441 -19.47 -22.74 -9.63
N LEU A 442 -19.99 -21.59 -10.06
CA LEU A 442 -20.15 -20.41 -9.19
C LEU A 442 -21.27 -20.63 -8.16
N VAL A 443 -22.42 -21.05 -8.68
CA VAL A 443 -23.60 -21.53 -7.96
C VAL A 443 -24.20 -22.67 -8.78
N ARG A 444 -25.09 -23.47 -8.18
CA ARG A 444 -25.74 -24.59 -8.87
C ARG A 444 -26.34 -24.14 -10.21
N GLY A 445 -25.92 -24.79 -11.29
CA GLY A 445 -26.34 -24.49 -12.67
C GLY A 445 -25.50 -23.45 -13.41
N GLN A 446 -24.54 -22.79 -12.76
CA GLN A 446 -23.66 -21.79 -13.40
C GLN A 446 -22.21 -22.29 -13.50
N THR A 447 -21.86 -22.91 -14.62
CA THR A 447 -20.51 -23.44 -14.86
C THR A 447 -19.54 -22.35 -15.28
N MET A 448 -18.29 -22.50 -14.87
CA MET A 448 -17.20 -21.58 -15.17
C MET A 448 -16.11 -22.27 -15.99
N SER A 449 -15.49 -21.54 -16.91
CA SER A 449 -14.30 -22.00 -17.62
C SER A 449 -13.16 -21.01 -17.45
N TRP A 450 -11.95 -21.54 -17.43
CA TRP A 450 -10.72 -20.82 -17.14
C TRP A 450 -9.78 -20.97 -18.33
N ASP A 451 -9.07 -19.91 -18.68
CA ASP A 451 -8.05 -19.98 -19.72
C ASP A 451 -6.77 -20.66 -19.22
N VAL A 452 -5.80 -20.83 -20.13
CA VAL A 452 -4.49 -21.45 -19.85
C VAL A 452 -3.65 -20.71 -18.82
N ARG A 453 -4.00 -19.45 -18.50
CA ARG A 453 -3.30 -18.58 -17.54
C ARG A 453 -3.98 -18.53 -16.17
N ASN A 454 -4.96 -19.41 -15.93
CA ASN A 454 -5.81 -19.41 -14.72
C ASN A 454 -6.65 -18.13 -14.56
N GLN A 455 -7.08 -17.52 -15.66
CA GLN A 455 -8.00 -16.37 -15.64
C GLN A 455 -9.41 -16.84 -16.00
N LEU A 456 -10.42 -16.27 -15.35
CA LEU A 456 -11.82 -16.65 -15.59
C LEU A 456 -12.20 -16.21 -17.00
N ARG A 457 -12.47 -17.15 -17.90
CA ARG A 457 -12.77 -16.88 -19.30
C ARG A 457 -14.26 -16.72 -19.55
N GLN A 458 -15.08 -17.55 -18.91
CA GLN A 458 -16.52 -17.61 -19.17
C GLN A 458 -17.30 -18.11 -17.96
N ILE A 459 -18.49 -17.56 -17.77
CA ILE A 459 -19.53 -18.08 -16.88
C ILE A 459 -20.76 -18.36 -17.73
N THR A 460 -21.24 -19.60 -17.74
CA THR A 460 -22.56 -19.94 -18.27
C THR A 460 -23.61 -19.57 -17.23
N THR A 461 -24.44 -18.57 -17.52
CA THR A 461 -25.43 -18.03 -16.56
C THR A 461 -26.75 -18.78 -16.62
N VAL A 462 -27.18 -19.20 -17.82
CA VAL A 462 -28.35 -20.05 -18.05
C VAL A 462 -28.01 -21.11 -19.09
N GLN A 463 -28.03 -22.37 -18.69
CA GLN A 463 -27.90 -23.50 -19.61
C GLN A 463 -29.24 -23.78 -20.30
N ARG A 464 -29.21 -23.98 -21.62
CA ARG A 464 -30.40 -24.29 -22.43
C ARG A 464 -30.17 -25.62 -23.16
N GLU A 465 -31.19 -26.48 -23.17
CA GLU A 465 -31.11 -27.79 -23.83
C GLU A 465 -31.07 -27.65 -25.36
N ASP A 466 -31.95 -26.81 -25.92
CA ASP A 466 -32.17 -26.66 -27.36
C ASP A 466 -31.79 -25.25 -27.86
N GLY A 467 -30.59 -24.77 -27.55
CA GLY A 467 -30.10 -23.47 -28.03
C GLY A 467 -28.78 -23.02 -27.40
N PRO A 468 -28.23 -21.87 -27.83
CA PRO A 468 -27.05 -21.29 -27.20
C PRO A 468 -27.37 -20.84 -25.77
N ASN A 469 -26.43 -21.08 -24.86
CA ASN A 469 -26.54 -20.67 -23.47
C ASN A 469 -26.48 -19.15 -23.30
N ASP A 470 -27.03 -18.67 -22.20
CA ASP A 470 -26.76 -17.31 -21.74
C ASP A 470 -25.42 -17.32 -20.99
N GLU A 471 -24.53 -16.38 -21.27
CA GLU A 471 -23.15 -16.41 -20.78
C GLU A 471 -22.52 -15.03 -20.62
N GLU A 472 -21.51 -14.96 -19.75
CA GLU A 472 -20.62 -13.82 -19.63
C GLU A 472 -19.19 -14.28 -19.96
N ARG A 473 -18.51 -13.59 -20.87
CA ARG A 473 -17.13 -13.87 -21.29
C ARG A 473 -16.21 -12.70 -20.98
N TYR A 474 -14.95 -13.01 -20.69
CA TYR A 474 -13.91 -12.04 -20.39
C TYR A 474 -12.69 -12.26 -21.28
N VAL A 475 -12.08 -11.16 -21.72
CA VAL A 475 -10.85 -11.18 -22.52
C VAL A 475 -9.80 -10.30 -21.86
N TYR A 476 -8.59 -10.83 -21.71
CA TYR A 476 -7.47 -10.22 -21.01
C TYR A 476 -6.34 -9.88 -21.98
N ASP A 477 -5.57 -8.84 -21.68
CA ASP A 477 -4.31 -8.56 -22.37
C ASP A 477 -3.17 -9.50 -21.91
N GLY A 478 -1.99 -9.34 -22.52
CA GLY A 478 -0.81 -10.13 -22.20
C GLY A 478 -0.32 -9.98 -20.76
N GLN A 479 -0.74 -8.92 -20.06
CA GLN A 479 -0.42 -8.68 -18.65
C GLN A 479 -1.54 -9.13 -17.71
N GLY A 480 -2.57 -9.77 -18.25
CA GLY A 480 -3.67 -10.34 -17.49
C GLY A 480 -4.72 -9.32 -17.06
N GLN A 481 -4.74 -8.12 -17.62
CA GLN A 481 -5.78 -7.12 -17.34
C GLN A 481 -6.98 -7.30 -18.26
N ARG A 482 -8.19 -7.29 -17.71
CA ARG A 482 -9.44 -7.41 -18.47
C ARG A 482 -9.61 -6.22 -19.41
N CYS A 483 -9.65 -6.50 -20.71
CA CYS A 483 -9.89 -5.49 -21.74
C CYS A 483 -11.30 -5.57 -22.35
N ARG A 484 -11.96 -6.73 -22.29
CA ARG A 484 -13.35 -6.90 -22.75
C ARG A 484 -14.17 -7.72 -21.77
N LYS A 485 -15.45 -7.37 -21.66
CA LYS A 485 -16.50 -8.14 -20.98
C LYS A 485 -17.71 -8.22 -21.91
N ILE A 486 -18.19 -9.43 -22.19
CA ILE A 486 -19.26 -9.68 -23.15
C ILE A 486 -20.34 -10.50 -22.46
N ASN A 487 -21.55 -9.96 -22.36
CA ASN A 487 -22.71 -10.67 -21.87
C ASN A 487 -23.63 -11.02 -23.05
N THR A 488 -23.93 -12.31 -23.19
CA THR A 488 -24.83 -12.84 -24.23
C THR A 488 -26.04 -13.46 -23.56
N ALA A 489 -27.25 -13.05 -23.94
CA ALA A 489 -28.49 -13.60 -23.40
C ALA A 489 -29.54 -13.80 -24.50
N GLN A 490 -30.31 -14.88 -24.40
CA GLN A 490 -31.44 -15.15 -25.29
C GLN A 490 -32.74 -14.58 -24.70
N ALA A 491 -33.35 -13.61 -25.39
CA ALA A 491 -34.62 -13.01 -25.00
C ALA A 491 -35.53 -12.85 -26.23
N SER A 492 -36.78 -13.31 -26.12
CA SER A 492 -37.81 -13.19 -27.18
C SER A 492 -37.36 -13.69 -28.57
N GLY A 493 -36.58 -14.77 -28.61
CA GLY A 493 -36.09 -15.38 -29.87
C GLY A 493 -34.94 -14.65 -30.55
N ARG A 494 -34.35 -13.62 -29.91
CA ARG A 494 -33.13 -12.93 -30.38
C ARG A 494 -32.00 -13.06 -29.36
N MET A 495 -30.78 -13.12 -29.88
CA MET A 495 -29.57 -13.01 -29.08
C MET A 495 -29.30 -11.54 -28.78
N LEU A 496 -29.21 -11.19 -27.50
CA LEU A 496 -28.81 -9.88 -27.00
C LEU A 496 -27.35 -9.95 -26.59
N ILE A 497 -26.53 -9.03 -27.08
CA ILE A 497 -25.11 -8.91 -26.74
C ILE A 497 -24.87 -7.54 -26.13
N ASN A 498 -24.38 -7.51 -24.90
CA ASN A 498 -23.85 -6.32 -24.27
C ASN A 498 -22.33 -6.47 -24.14
N GLU A 499 -21.58 -5.45 -24.49
CA GLU A 499 -20.13 -5.43 -24.45
C GLU A 499 -19.61 -4.24 -23.65
N VAL A 500 -18.57 -4.46 -22.85
CA VAL A 500 -17.77 -3.41 -22.23
C VAL A 500 -16.34 -3.55 -22.68
N ARG A 501 -15.75 -2.46 -23.17
CA ARG A 501 -14.34 -2.35 -23.52
C ARG A 501 -13.64 -1.44 -22.51
N TYR A 502 -12.54 -1.91 -21.95
CA TYR A 502 -11.76 -1.17 -20.95
C TYR A 502 -10.49 -0.62 -21.62
N LEU A 503 -10.36 0.71 -21.60
CA LEU A 503 -9.25 1.45 -22.17
C LEU A 503 -8.70 2.42 -21.12
N PRO A 504 -7.48 2.94 -21.28
CA PRO A 504 -6.94 3.90 -20.32
C PRO A 504 -7.82 5.16 -20.22
N GLY A 505 -8.42 5.38 -19.05
CA GLY A 505 -9.28 6.53 -18.76
C GLY A 505 -10.70 6.46 -19.32
N LEU A 506 -11.07 5.38 -20.01
CA LEU A 506 -12.34 5.26 -20.73
C LEU A 506 -12.90 3.83 -20.71
N GLU A 507 -14.17 3.68 -20.37
CA GLU A 507 -14.94 2.48 -20.68
C GLU A 507 -15.91 2.76 -21.84
N VAL A 508 -15.98 1.86 -22.82
CA VAL A 508 -16.98 1.92 -23.89
C VAL A 508 -17.99 0.80 -23.65
N ARG A 509 -19.25 1.15 -23.39
CA ARG A 509 -20.34 0.24 -23.06
C ARG A 509 -21.34 0.24 -24.20
N ILE A 510 -21.52 -0.90 -24.83
CA ILE A 510 -22.42 -1.10 -25.97
C ILE A 510 -23.47 -2.11 -25.56
N THR A 511 -24.75 -1.80 -25.75
CA THR A 511 -25.85 -2.72 -25.41
C THR A 511 -26.57 -3.21 -26.65
N ALA A 512 -27.30 -4.31 -26.49
CA ALA A 512 -28.04 -4.95 -27.58
C ALA A 512 -29.19 -4.09 -28.16
N ASP A 513 -29.67 -3.10 -27.41
CA ASP A 513 -30.69 -2.14 -27.83
C ASP A 513 -30.10 -0.89 -28.54
N GLY A 514 -28.78 -0.84 -28.73
CA GLY A 514 -28.09 0.22 -29.47
C GLY A 514 -27.66 1.40 -28.62
N GLU A 515 -27.64 1.27 -27.29
CA GLU A 515 -27.00 2.24 -26.41
C GLU A 515 -25.48 2.16 -26.58
N ILE A 516 -24.84 3.32 -26.77
CA ILE A 516 -23.39 3.47 -26.81
C ILE A 516 -23.04 4.52 -25.77
N LEU A 517 -22.46 4.07 -24.67
CA LEU A 517 -22.12 4.88 -23.51
C LEU A 517 -20.60 4.87 -23.30
N HIS A 518 -20.01 6.06 -23.33
CA HIS A 518 -18.64 6.33 -22.93
C HIS A 518 -18.62 6.75 -21.45
N VAL A 519 -17.87 6.01 -20.64
CA VAL A 519 -17.65 6.34 -19.23
C VAL A 519 -16.22 6.80 -19.06
N VAL A 520 -16.03 8.12 -18.97
CA VAL A 520 -14.72 8.70 -18.68
C VAL A 520 -14.44 8.54 -17.19
N THR A 521 -13.28 8.00 -16.84
CA THR A 521 -12.89 7.76 -15.45
C THR A 521 -11.74 8.67 -15.05
N ALA A 522 -11.90 9.39 -13.94
CA ALA A 522 -10.86 10.22 -13.35
C ALA A 522 -10.73 9.93 -11.84
N GLN A 523 -9.49 9.73 -11.38
CA GLN A 523 -9.22 9.62 -9.94
C GLN A 523 -9.08 11.01 -9.34
N ALA A 524 -9.77 11.24 -8.22
CA ALA A 524 -9.82 12.50 -7.50
C ALA A 524 -9.25 12.29 -6.09
N GLY A 525 -7.93 12.23 -5.94
CA GLY A 525 -7.33 11.95 -4.63
C GLY A 525 -7.83 10.62 -4.05
N ARG A 526 -8.63 10.68 -2.97
CA ARG A 526 -9.26 9.50 -2.35
C ARG A 526 -10.59 9.09 -2.99
N ASN A 527 -11.27 10.02 -3.66
CA ASN A 527 -12.55 9.80 -4.34
C ASN A 527 -12.35 9.53 -5.83
N SER A 528 -13.42 9.14 -6.53
CA SER A 528 -13.38 8.92 -7.98
C SER A 528 -14.52 9.64 -8.67
N VAL A 529 -14.27 10.13 -9.88
CA VAL A 529 -15.26 10.82 -10.71
C VAL A 529 -15.46 10.03 -11.99
N ARG A 530 -16.73 9.81 -12.35
CA ARG A 530 -17.13 9.19 -13.61
C ARG A 530 -18.01 10.15 -14.40
N VAL A 531 -17.77 10.30 -15.69
CA VAL A 531 -18.62 11.11 -16.58
C VAL A 531 -19.27 10.19 -17.59
N LEU A 532 -20.60 10.19 -17.61
CA LEU A 532 -21.43 9.38 -18.49
C LEU A 532 -21.78 10.18 -19.75
N HIS A 533 -21.18 9.82 -20.87
CA HIS A 533 -21.41 10.43 -22.17
C HIS A 533 -22.04 9.40 -23.13
N TRP A 534 -23.29 9.63 -23.51
CA TRP A 534 -23.97 8.81 -24.51
C TRP A 534 -23.71 9.35 -25.91
N GLU A 535 -23.15 8.50 -26.77
CA GLU A 535 -23.12 8.70 -28.21
C GLU A 535 -24.47 8.32 -28.83
N ALA A 536 -25.09 7.25 -28.34
CA ALA A 536 -26.40 6.77 -28.80
C ALA A 536 -27.21 6.12 -27.65
N GLY A 537 -28.54 6.11 -27.80
CA GLY A 537 -29.45 5.38 -26.89
C GLY A 537 -29.59 5.96 -25.48
N LYS A 538 -29.27 7.25 -25.27
CA LYS A 538 -29.37 7.91 -23.96
C LYS A 538 -30.78 7.75 -23.35
N PRO A 539 -30.91 7.29 -22.09
CA PRO A 539 -32.19 7.31 -21.38
C PRO A 539 -32.76 8.72 -21.25
N ASP A 540 -34.08 8.88 -21.41
CA ASP A 540 -34.75 10.18 -21.28
C ASP A 540 -34.60 10.79 -19.87
N ALA A 541 -34.55 9.94 -18.85
CA ALA A 541 -34.47 10.35 -17.45
C ALA A 541 -33.10 10.87 -17.01
N ILE A 542 -32.06 10.77 -17.85
CA ILE A 542 -30.69 11.21 -17.51
C ILE A 542 -30.23 12.23 -18.54
N ALA A 543 -29.64 13.33 -18.08
CA ALA A 543 -28.97 14.29 -18.95
C ALA A 543 -27.71 13.66 -19.57
N ASN A 544 -27.33 14.07 -20.78
CA ASN A 544 -26.02 13.66 -21.31
C ASN A 544 -24.91 14.30 -20.48
N ASP A 545 -23.72 13.73 -20.54
CA ASP A 545 -22.51 14.24 -19.86
C ASP A 545 -22.67 14.34 -18.33
N GLN A 546 -23.49 13.46 -17.74
CA GLN A 546 -23.71 13.44 -16.30
C GLN A 546 -22.41 13.12 -15.56
N VAL A 547 -22.02 13.99 -14.62
CA VAL A 547 -20.87 13.75 -13.74
C VAL A 547 -21.34 13.07 -12.47
N ARG A 548 -20.68 11.99 -12.09
CA ARG A 548 -20.96 11.19 -10.89
C ARG A 548 -19.72 11.18 -10.00
N TYR A 549 -19.82 11.88 -8.88
CA TYR A 549 -18.80 11.93 -7.85
C TYR A 549 -19.04 10.81 -6.85
N SER A 550 -18.13 9.84 -6.74
CA SER A 550 -18.20 8.78 -5.74
C SER A 550 -17.42 9.17 -4.49
N LEU A 551 -18.10 9.19 -3.35
CA LEU A 551 -17.48 9.34 -2.03
C LEU A 551 -17.18 7.97 -1.42
N GLY A 552 -15.91 7.76 -1.05
CA GLY A 552 -15.43 6.48 -0.51
C GLY A 552 -15.41 6.42 1.02
N ASP A 553 -15.50 5.20 1.57
CA ASP A 553 -15.09 4.93 2.96
C ASP A 553 -13.56 4.78 3.10
N HIS A 554 -13.07 4.32 4.26
CA HIS A 554 -11.64 4.10 4.49
C HIS A 554 -11.03 3.02 3.59
N LEU A 555 -11.83 2.08 3.07
CA LEU A 555 -11.43 1.02 2.14
C LEU A 555 -11.50 1.48 0.67
N GLY A 556 -12.12 2.63 0.41
CA GLY A 556 -12.42 3.12 -0.94
C GLY A 556 -13.71 2.53 -1.52
N SER A 557 -14.58 1.94 -0.70
CA SER A 557 -15.90 1.49 -1.13
C SER A 557 -16.80 2.68 -1.45
N SER A 558 -17.45 2.70 -2.62
CA SER A 558 -18.33 3.81 -3.03
C SER A 558 -19.62 3.82 -2.20
N THR A 559 -19.68 4.72 -1.22
CA THR A 559 -20.79 4.85 -0.25
C THR A 559 -21.87 5.82 -0.71
N LEU A 560 -21.50 6.90 -1.38
CA LEU A 560 -22.41 7.89 -1.94
C LEU A 560 -22.00 8.21 -3.38
N GLU A 561 -22.99 8.41 -4.26
CA GLU A 561 -22.78 9.05 -5.55
C GLU A 561 -23.54 10.38 -5.59
N LEU A 562 -22.85 11.44 -5.98
CA LEU A 562 -23.40 12.79 -6.12
C LEU A 562 -23.34 13.24 -7.58
N ASP A 563 -24.31 14.05 -8.00
CA ASP A 563 -24.31 14.67 -9.33
C ASP A 563 -23.43 15.93 -9.40
N GLN A 564 -23.36 16.54 -10.60
CA GLN A 564 -22.63 17.78 -10.83
C GLN A 564 -23.15 19.00 -10.05
N GLN A 565 -24.34 18.95 -9.44
CA GLN A 565 -24.86 19.98 -8.53
C GLN A 565 -24.66 19.62 -7.04
N GLY A 566 -24.04 18.47 -6.74
CA GLY A 566 -23.87 17.98 -5.36
C GLY A 566 -25.12 17.29 -4.81
N GLY A 567 -26.12 17.01 -5.65
CA GLY A 567 -27.33 16.27 -5.28
C GLY A 567 -27.06 14.77 -5.19
N LEU A 568 -27.67 14.09 -4.21
CA LEU A 568 -27.50 12.65 -4.00
C LEU A 568 -28.17 11.83 -5.11
N ILE A 569 -27.39 11.02 -5.81
CA ILE A 569 -27.86 10.04 -6.81
C ILE A 569 -28.15 8.70 -6.14
N SER A 570 -27.17 8.16 -5.42
CA SER A 570 -27.26 6.84 -4.77
C SER A 570 -26.51 6.78 -3.44
N GLN A 571 -26.96 5.89 -2.57
CA GLN A 571 -26.33 5.55 -1.30
C GLN A 571 -26.21 4.02 -1.20
N GLU A 572 -25.07 3.55 -0.71
CA GLU A 572 -24.79 2.13 -0.55
C GLU A 572 -24.00 1.86 0.73
N SER A 573 -24.27 0.74 1.40
CA SER A 573 -23.51 0.25 2.55
C SER A 573 -23.28 -1.25 2.42
N TYR A 574 -22.18 -1.72 3.00
CA TYR A 574 -21.67 -3.06 2.78
C TYR A 574 -21.60 -3.83 4.11
N TYR A 575 -21.85 -5.13 4.04
CA TYR A 575 -21.35 -6.07 5.05
C TYR A 575 -19.81 -6.07 5.03
N PRO A 576 -19.15 -6.51 6.11
CA PRO A 576 -17.69 -6.42 6.22
C PRO A 576 -16.93 -7.07 5.06
N PHE A 577 -17.44 -8.18 4.53
CA PHE A 577 -16.83 -8.92 3.42
C PHE A 577 -17.36 -8.50 2.03
N GLY A 578 -17.99 -7.32 1.91
CA GLY A 578 -18.29 -6.66 0.64
C GLY A 578 -19.64 -6.98 -0.01
N GLY A 579 -20.47 -7.84 0.60
CA GLY A 579 -21.87 -7.97 0.18
C GLY A 579 -22.64 -6.67 0.47
N THR A 580 -23.56 -6.27 -0.39
CA THR A 580 -24.32 -5.02 -0.20
C THR A 580 -25.41 -5.22 0.87
N ALA A 581 -25.29 -4.49 1.99
CA ALA A 581 -26.25 -4.50 3.09
C ALA A 581 -27.41 -3.52 2.86
N TRP A 582 -27.14 -2.39 2.20
CA TRP A 582 -28.13 -1.35 1.89
C TRP A 582 -27.84 -0.75 0.51
N TRP A 583 -28.88 -0.52 -0.29
CA TRP A 583 -28.76 0.12 -1.60
C TRP A 583 -29.99 0.98 -1.90
N ALA A 584 -29.78 2.28 -2.07
CA ALA A 584 -30.83 3.25 -2.36
C ALA A 584 -30.42 4.20 -3.47
N ALA A 585 -31.39 4.68 -4.25
CA ALA A 585 -31.17 5.70 -5.27
C ALA A 585 -32.41 6.57 -5.48
N ARG A 586 -32.20 7.79 -6.00
CA ARG A 586 -33.31 8.69 -6.39
C ARG A 586 -34.05 8.19 -7.65
N SER A 587 -33.41 7.33 -8.45
CA SER A 587 -33.95 6.77 -9.68
C SER A 587 -33.41 5.38 -9.94
N ALA A 588 -34.31 4.45 -10.26
CA ALA A 588 -33.94 3.10 -10.69
C ALA A 588 -33.18 3.10 -12.02
N VAL A 589 -33.37 4.14 -12.86
CA VAL A 589 -32.61 4.28 -14.12
C VAL A 589 -31.17 4.68 -13.82
N GLU A 590 -30.95 5.68 -12.97
CA GLU A 590 -29.60 6.13 -12.60
C GLU A 590 -28.83 5.09 -11.78
N ALA A 591 -29.52 4.26 -11.00
CA ALA A 591 -28.91 3.21 -10.18
C ALA A 591 -28.21 2.12 -11.02
N LYS A 592 -28.70 1.87 -12.25
CA LYS A 592 -28.13 0.86 -13.17
C LYS A 592 -26.71 1.18 -13.61
N TYR A 593 -26.35 2.46 -13.65
CA TYR A 593 -25.05 2.93 -14.13
C TYR A 593 -23.96 2.94 -13.03
N LYS A 594 -24.30 2.53 -11.79
CA LYS A 594 -23.30 2.32 -10.73
C LYS A 594 -22.67 0.94 -10.86
N THR A 595 -21.41 0.92 -11.32
CA THR A 595 -20.65 -0.32 -11.59
C THR A 595 -19.56 -0.58 -10.55
N VAL A 596 -18.89 0.48 -10.07
CA VAL A 596 -17.87 0.41 -9.01
C VAL A 596 -18.51 0.56 -7.64
N ARG A 597 -18.22 -0.38 -6.74
CA ARG A 597 -18.88 -0.51 -5.44
C ARG A 597 -17.86 -0.73 -4.31
N TYR A 598 -17.81 -1.95 -3.73
CA TYR A 598 -16.93 -2.29 -2.62
C TYR A 598 -15.44 -2.21 -2.99
N SER A 599 -14.62 -1.62 -2.11
CA SER A 599 -13.16 -1.46 -2.29
C SER A 599 -12.74 -0.84 -3.63
N GLY A 600 -13.60 -0.02 -4.25
CA GLY A 600 -13.33 0.59 -5.55
C GLY A 600 -13.33 -0.40 -6.72
N LYS A 601 -13.94 -1.58 -6.57
CA LYS A 601 -13.99 -2.64 -7.59
C LYS A 601 -15.31 -2.72 -8.32
N GLU A 602 -15.25 -3.13 -9.59
CA GLU A 602 -16.45 -3.38 -10.40
C GLU A 602 -17.16 -4.64 -9.91
N HIS A 603 -18.46 -4.52 -9.64
CA HIS A 603 -19.35 -5.63 -9.33
C HIS A 603 -20.02 -6.10 -10.62
N ASP A 604 -19.67 -7.30 -11.09
CA ASP A 604 -20.22 -7.85 -12.32
C ASP A 604 -21.65 -8.37 -12.12
N ALA A 605 -22.35 -8.64 -13.23
CA ALA A 605 -23.76 -9.06 -13.20
C ALA A 605 -23.98 -10.40 -12.48
N ASN A 606 -22.95 -11.25 -12.44
CA ASN A 606 -22.95 -12.53 -11.74
C ASN A 606 -22.67 -12.41 -10.21
N GLY A 607 -22.42 -11.21 -9.69
CA GLY A 607 -22.15 -10.94 -8.28
C GLY A 607 -20.66 -10.83 -7.91
N LEU A 608 -19.76 -11.35 -8.73
CA LEU A 608 -18.33 -11.32 -8.44
C LEU A 608 -17.77 -9.90 -8.54
N TYR A 609 -16.79 -9.61 -7.69
CA TYR A 609 -15.93 -8.44 -7.83
C TYR A 609 -14.70 -8.79 -8.64
N TYR A 610 -14.44 -8.03 -9.69
CA TYR A 610 -13.20 -8.13 -10.47
C TYR A 610 -12.11 -7.27 -9.82
N TYR A 611 -11.04 -7.90 -9.32
CA TYR A 611 -9.94 -7.18 -8.68
C TYR A 611 -8.79 -6.88 -9.63
N GLY A 612 -8.64 -7.63 -10.73
CA GLY A 612 -7.49 -7.58 -11.62
C GLY A 612 -7.07 -8.99 -12.00
N PHE A 613 -6.31 -9.64 -11.13
CA PHE A 613 -5.82 -11.00 -11.35
C PHE A 613 -6.75 -12.09 -10.78
N ARG A 614 -7.70 -11.73 -9.92
CA ARG A 614 -8.67 -12.65 -9.31
C ARG A 614 -10.08 -12.09 -9.29
N TYR A 615 -11.03 -13.01 -9.16
CA TYR A 615 -12.43 -12.70 -8.86
C TYR A 615 -12.75 -13.06 -7.42
N TYR A 616 -13.45 -12.15 -6.75
CA TYR A 616 -13.85 -12.31 -5.36
C TYR A 616 -15.35 -12.56 -5.26
N ALA A 617 -15.76 -13.58 -4.50
CA ALA A 617 -17.14 -13.89 -4.21
C ALA A 617 -17.52 -13.40 -2.80
N PRO A 618 -18.15 -12.22 -2.65
CA PRO A 618 -18.44 -11.63 -1.34
C PRO A 618 -19.36 -12.48 -0.47
N TRP A 619 -20.26 -13.28 -1.08
CA TRP A 619 -21.09 -14.22 -0.32
C TRP A 619 -20.31 -15.44 0.17
N LEU A 620 -19.26 -15.89 -0.54
CA LEU A 620 -18.40 -16.97 -0.06
C LEU A 620 -17.31 -16.47 0.90
N GLN A 621 -17.04 -15.16 0.90
CA GLN A 621 -16.00 -14.49 1.68
C GLN A 621 -14.59 -14.98 1.33
N ARG A 622 -14.38 -15.30 0.05
CA ARG A 622 -13.10 -15.81 -0.47
C ARG A 622 -12.95 -15.58 -1.97
N TRP A 623 -11.69 -15.70 -2.42
CA TRP A 623 -11.37 -15.78 -3.83
C TRP A 623 -11.91 -17.08 -4.43
N ILE A 624 -12.29 -17.04 -5.72
CA ILE A 624 -12.76 -18.24 -6.44
C ILE A 624 -11.64 -19.00 -7.16
N ASN A 625 -10.44 -18.43 -7.18
CA ASN A 625 -9.23 -19.03 -7.70
C ASN A 625 -8.03 -18.73 -6.77
N PRO A 626 -7.00 -19.60 -6.76
CA PRO A 626 -5.84 -19.40 -5.89
C PRO A 626 -5.06 -18.14 -6.25
N ASP A 627 -4.35 -17.60 -5.28
CA ASP A 627 -3.42 -16.49 -5.49
C ASP A 627 -2.38 -16.81 -6.58
N PRO A 628 -2.33 -16.03 -7.68
CA PRO A 628 -1.35 -16.24 -8.74
C PRO A 628 0.09 -15.93 -8.30
N ALA A 629 0.28 -15.12 -7.25
CA ALA A 629 1.59 -14.88 -6.64
C ALA A 629 2.05 -16.05 -5.73
N GLY A 630 1.16 -17.00 -5.43
CA GLY A 630 1.44 -18.13 -4.55
C GLY A 630 1.34 -17.73 -3.07
N GLU A 631 2.23 -18.28 -2.24
CA GLU A 631 2.17 -18.20 -0.78
C GLU A 631 2.60 -16.85 -0.17
N VAL A 632 2.63 -15.77 -0.94
CA VAL A 632 3.18 -14.48 -0.46
C VAL A 632 2.37 -13.89 0.69
N ASP A 633 1.06 -14.13 0.69
CA ASP A 633 0.12 -13.68 1.72
C ASP A 633 -0.26 -14.78 2.74
N GLY A 634 0.47 -15.90 2.69
CA GLY A 634 0.27 -17.06 3.56
C GLY A 634 -0.03 -18.34 2.77
N LEU A 635 -0.15 -19.44 3.50
CA LEU A 635 -0.34 -20.78 2.90
C LEU A 635 -1.80 -21.08 2.48
N ASN A 636 -2.73 -20.16 2.75
CA ASN A 636 -4.12 -20.27 2.31
C ASN A 636 -4.35 -19.36 1.10
N LEU A 637 -4.35 -19.94 -0.09
CA LEU A 637 -4.38 -19.19 -1.35
C LEU A 637 -5.76 -18.60 -1.70
N TYR A 638 -6.80 -18.89 -0.90
CA TYR A 638 -8.18 -18.41 -1.10
C TYR A 638 -8.61 -17.36 -0.07
N CYS A 639 -7.79 -17.13 0.98
CA CYS A 639 -8.13 -16.21 2.05
C CYS A 639 -8.24 -14.77 1.53
N PHE A 640 -9.35 -14.10 1.85
CA PHE A 640 -9.53 -12.70 1.50
C PHE A 640 -8.93 -11.82 2.60
N VAL A 641 -7.86 -11.10 2.28
CA VAL A 641 -7.21 -10.06 3.10
C VAL A 641 -6.97 -10.46 4.57
N GLY A 642 -6.58 -11.72 4.80
CA GLY A 642 -6.29 -12.25 6.14
C GLY A 642 -7.49 -12.35 7.07
N ASN A 643 -8.72 -12.39 6.54
CA ASN A 643 -9.98 -12.34 7.28
C ASN A 643 -10.18 -11.05 8.11
N ALA A 644 -9.51 -9.96 7.73
CA ALA A 644 -9.67 -8.63 8.33
C ALA A 644 -10.10 -7.58 7.29
N PRO A 645 -11.29 -7.76 6.66
CA PRO A 645 -11.71 -6.96 5.51
C PRO A 645 -12.09 -5.51 5.85
N THR A 646 -12.23 -5.20 7.13
CA THR A 646 -12.44 -3.86 7.68
C THR A 646 -11.14 -3.08 7.84
N VAL A 647 -9.98 -3.71 7.64
CA VAL A 647 -8.65 -3.12 7.87
C VAL A 647 -7.83 -3.09 6.58
N PHE A 648 -7.83 -4.18 5.84
CA PHE A 648 -6.99 -4.37 4.66
C PHE A 648 -7.80 -4.35 3.36
N VAL A 649 -7.14 -3.91 2.28
CA VAL A 649 -7.70 -3.91 0.93
C VAL A 649 -6.70 -4.60 -0.01
N ASP A 650 -7.20 -5.46 -0.89
CA ASP A 650 -6.43 -5.97 -2.04
C ASP A 650 -6.64 -5.03 -3.24
N ILE A 651 -5.55 -4.52 -3.82
CA ILE A 651 -5.61 -3.50 -4.88
C ILE A 651 -5.79 -4.14 -6.26
N ASP A 652 -5.32 -5.34 -6.50
CA ASP A 652 -5.33 -5.95 -7.83
C ASP A 652 -5.64 -7.45 -7.83
N GLY A 653 -5.82 -8.06 -6.66
CA GLY A 653 -5.98 -9.49 -6.50
C GLY A 653 -4.65 -10.25 -6.59
N PHE A 654 -3.51 -9.58 -6.39
CA PHE A 654 -2.16 -10.13 -6.60
C PHE A 654 -1.22 -9.97 -5.40
N ILE A 655 -1.59 -9.16 -4.39
CA ILE A 655 -0.55 -8.55 -3.55
C ILE A 655 0.00 -9.49 -2.47
N GLY A 656 1.33 -9.60 -2.50
CA GLY A 656 2.22 -10.05 -1.44
C GLY A 656 2.69 -8.94 -0.53
N GLY A 657 1.81 -8.46 0.35
CA GLY A 657 2.02 -7.28 1.15
C GLY A 657 0.70 -6.66 1.56
N ARG A 658 0.19 -7.05 2.73
CA ARG A 658 -1.00 -6.45 3.37
C ARG A 658 -0.87 -4.93 3.41
N SER A 659 -1.41 -4.25 2.40
CA SER A 659 -1.40 -2.80 2.35
C SER A 659 -2.50 -2.31 3.28
N ASN A 660 -2.12 -1.72 4.41
CA ASN A 660 -3.02 -0.80 5.10
C ASN A 660 -3.33 0.33 4.12
N ALA A 661 -4.55 0.88 4.14
CA ALA A 661 -4.92 2.01 3.28
C ALA A 661 -3.94 3.21 3.40
N THR A 662 -3.18 3.30 4.49
CA THR A 662 -2.09 4.26 4.75
C THR A 662 -0.75 3.93 4.08
N ASN A 663 -0.47 2.68 3.67
CA ASN A 663 0.83 2.25 3.09
C ASN A 663 0.98 2.55 1.58
N ARG A 664 -0.10 2.92 0.87
CA ARG A 664 -0.08 3.19 -0.59
C ARG A 664 0.96 4.25 -1.00
N VAL A 665 1.29 5.18 -0.11
CA VAL A 665 2.23 6.27 -0.38
C VAL A 665 3.69 5.86 -0.19
N VAL A 666 3.96 4.95 0.75
CA VAL A 666 5.32 4.47 1.05
C VAL A 666 5.80 3.50 -0.03
N GLU A 667 4.92 2.61 -0.50
CA GLU A 667 5.25 1.67 -1.59
C GLU A 667 5.42 2.37 -2.94
N ALA A 668 4.59 3.38 -3.25
CA ALA A 668 4.77 4.20 -4.45
C ALA A 668 6.10 5.00 -4.42
N SER A 669 6.50 5.48 -3.24
CA SER A 669 7.76 6.21 -3.05
C SER A 669 8.98 5.30 -3.17
N LYS A 670 8.87 4.06 -2.67
CA LYS A 670 9.91 3.02 -2.80
C LYS A 670 10.05 2.54 -4.24
N LEU A 671 8.92 2.28 -4.91
CA LEU A 671 8.90 1.96 -6.34
C LEU A 671 9.48 3.10 -7.18
N HIS A 672 9.16 4.36 -6.84
CA HIS A 672 9.72 5.51 -7.54
C HIS A 672 11.25 5.62 -7.34
N PHE A 673 11.73 5.39 -6.12
CA PHE A 673 13.15 5.38 -5.82
C PHE A 673 13.89 4.27 -6.59
N ASP A 674 13.38 3.05 -6.53
CA ASP A 674 14.00 1.87 -7.15
C ASP A 674 13.95 1.94 -8.68
N THR A 675 12.85 2.45 -9.25
CA THR A 675 12.62 2.49 -10.70
C THR A 675 13.27 3.70 -11.37
N TYR A 676 13.28 4.88 -10.73
CA TYR A 676 13.66 6.12 -11.41
C TYR A 676 14.90 6.81 -10.85
N LEU A 677 15.11 6.76 -9.52
CA LEU A 677 16.21 7.49 -8.89
C LEU A 677 17.48 6.63 -8.83
N GLN A 678 17.36 5.33 -8.52
CA GLN A 678 18.50 4.42 -8.43
C GLN A 678 19.30 4.31 -9.75
N PRO A 679 18.69 4.15 -10.94
CA PRO A 679 19.44 4.09 -12.19
C PRO A 679 20.24 5.36 -12.47
N LYS A 680 19.65 6.54 -12.21
CA LYS A 680 20.32 7.84 -12.42
C LYS A 680 21.48 8.08 -11.44
N ILE A 681 21.35 7.59 -10.20
CA ILE A 681 22.45 7.62 -9.22
C ILE A 681 23.61 6.74 -9.69
N MET A 682 23.31 5.61 -10.32
CA MET A 682 24.32 4.69 -10.87
C MET A 682 25.01 5.20 -12.12
N GLU A 683 24.27 5.84 -13.04
CA GLU A 683 24.85 6.47 -14.24
C GLU A 683 25.89 7.54 -13.89
N ARG A 684 25.71 8.25 -12.77
CA ARG A 684 26.66 9.27 -12.29
C ARG A 684 27.85 8.71 -11.51
N LYS A 685 27.77 7.46 -11.02
CA LYS A 685 28.77 6.87 -10.11
C LYS A 685 30.20 6.92 -10.66
N ALA A 686 30.39 6.63 -11.95
CA ALA A 686 31.72 6.69 -12.58
C ALA A 686 32.28 8.12 -12.65
N LYS A 687 31.44 9.09 -12.99
CA LYS A 687 31.83 10.52 -13.06
C LYS A 687 32.12 11.08 -11.66
N ASP A 688 31.31 10.75 -10.68
CA ASP A 688 31.51 11.19 -9.30
C ASP A 688 32.78 10.58 -8.70
N LYS A 689 33.12 9.33 -9.07
CA LYS A 689 34.39 8.69 -8.74
C LYS A 689 35.58 9.46 -9.31
N GLU A 690 35.56 9.82 -10.58
CA GLU A 690 36.64 10.61 -11.20
C GLU A 690 36.83 11.96 -10.50
N GLN A 691 35.74 12.66 -10.21
CA GLN A 691 35.80 13.94 -9.48
C GLN A 691 36.35 13.78 -8.06
N ALA A 692 36.01 12.69 -7.37
CA ALA A 692 36.57 12.37 -6.07
C ALA A 692 38.07 12.08 -6.17
N ILE A 693 38.52 11.33 -7.18
CA ILE A 693 39.95 11.06 -7.44
C ILE A 693 40.71 12.37 -7.64
N ASP A 694 40.20 13.30 -8.45
CA ASP A 694 40.90 14.56 -8.74
C ASP A 694 40.93 15.52 -7.53
N SER A 695 39.83 15.57 -6.76
CA SER A 695 39.80 16.27 -5.46
C SER A 695 40.86 15.69 -4.51
N LEU A 696 40.96 14.36 -4.41
CA LEU A 696 41.92 13.70 -3.55
C LEU A 696 43.37 13.92 -4.01
N LYS A 697 43.69 13.79 -5.30
CA LYS A 697 45.04 14.07 -5.83
C LYS A 697 45.56 15.45 -5.42
N THR A 698 44.66 16.43 -5.37
CA THR A 698 44.98 17.80 -4.98
C THR A 698 45.24 17.92 -3.47
N ARG A 699 44.60 17.07 -2.66
CA ARG A 699 44.67 17.09 -1.19
C ARG A 699 45.79 16.23 -0.59
N VAL A 700 46.15 15.09 -1.19
CA VAL A 700 47.16 14.16 -0.62
C VAL A 700 48.60 14.49 -1.07
N GLY A 701 48.78 15.42 -2.02
CA GLY A 701 50.09 15.84 -2.53
C GLY A 701 50.78 14.80 -3.44
N ALA A 702 51.75 15.26 -4.25
CA ALA A 702 52.34 14.49 -5.35
C ALA A 702 53.03 13.16 -4.95
N SER A 703 53.36 12.97 -3.67
CA SER A 703 54.04 11.77 -3.15
C SER A 703 53.15 10.52 -3.07
N HIS A 704 51.83 10.63 -3.22
CA HIS A 704 50.87 9.51 -3.15
C HIS A 704 49.96 9.40 -4.39
N ALA A 705 50.26 10.13 -5.47
CA ALA A 705 49.38 10.26 -6.64
C ALA A 705 49.12 8.94 -7.39
N GLY A 706 50.00 7.94 -7.24
CA GLY A 706 49.87 6.62 -7.88
C GLY A 706 48.88 5.65 -7.21
N SER A 707 48.47 5.89 -5.95
CA SER A 707 47.64 4.98 -5.15
C SER A 707 46.26 5.53 -4.77
N VAL A 708 45.90 6.73 -5.25
CA VAL A 708 44.63 7.41 -4.90
C VAL A 708 43.40 6.60 -5.30
N GLY A 709 43.46 5.88 -6.41
CA GLY A 709 42.34 5.03 -6.86
C GLY A 709 42.07 3.84 -5.93
N GLU A 710 43.11 3.13 -5.51
CA GLU A 710 42.99 1.98 -4.59
C GLU A 710 42.55 2.42 -3.18
N LEU A 711 43.03 3.58 -2.75
CA LEU A 711 42.69 4.18 -1.48
C LEU A 711 41.25 4.70 -1.45
N LEU A 712 40.73 5.21 -2.58
CA LEU A 712 39.33 5.59 -2.73
C LEU A 712 38.40 4.37 -2.72
N GLU A 713 38.78 3.27 -3.36
CA GLU A 713 38.01 2.01 -3.32
C GLU A 713 37.96 1.42 -1.90
N SER A 714 39.09 1.42 -1.20
CA SER A 714 39.15 0.94 0.18
C SER A 714 38.34 1.83 1.13
N ALA A 715 38.39 3.16 0.95
CA ALA A 715 37.57 4.11 1.68
C ALA A 715 36.07 3.95 1.39
N SER A 716 35.71 3.66 0.13
CA SER A 716 34.35 3.35 -0.29
C SER A 716 33.83 2.10 0.42
N ALA A 717 34.61 1.02 0.43
CA ALA A 717 34.24 -0.23 1.10
C ALA A 717 34.05 -0.06 2.61
N VAL A 718 34.88 0.75 3.27
CA VAL A 718 34.74 1.07 4.70
C VAL A 718 33.45 1.85 4.97
N LEU A 719 33.07 2.80 4.10
CA LEU A 719 31.84 3.59 4.24
C LEU A 719 30.59 2.78 3.88
N GLU A 720 30.66 1.89 2.89
CA GLU A 720 29.56 0.98 2.52
C GLU A 720 29.32 -0.08 3.61
N ALA A 721 30.37 -0.48 4.35
CA ALA A 721 30.28 -1.40 5.47
C ALA A 721 29.94 -0.73 6.82
N ALA A 722 29.93 0.61 6.89
CA ALA A 722 29.66 1.34 8.12
C ALA A 722 28.16 1.29 8.49
N PRO A 723 27.81 1.01 9.76
CA PRO A 723 26.41 1.01 10.20
C PRO A 723 25.81 2.42 10.14
N MET A 724 24.56 2.52 9.69
CA MET A 724 23.85 3.79 9.47
C MET A 724 23.60 4.56 10.78
N THR A 725 23.64 5.89 10.68
CA THR A 725 23.46 6.82 11.81
C THR A 725 22.23 7.72 11.63
N PHE A 726 21.46 7.95 12.70
CA PHE A 726 20.24 8.77 12.73
C PHE A 726 20.41 10.05 13.56
N ASN A 727 19.77 11.14 13.15
CA ASN A 727 19.75 12.42 13.88
C ASN A 727 18.37 12.64 14.52
N ILE A 728 18.31 12.86 15.83
CA ILE A 728 17.05 13.03 16.58
C ILE A 728 17.08 14.37 17.32
N SER A 729 16.03 15.18 17.18
CA SER A 729 15.97 16.47 17.88
C SER A 729 15.75 16.29 19.39
N PRO A 730 16.33 17.16 20.25
CA PRO A 730 16.23 17.02 21.71
C PRO A 730 14.80 16.99 22.26
N GLU A 731 13.85 17.61 21.56
CA GLU A 731 12.43 17.68 21.93
C GLU A 731 11.70 16.34 21.78
N LYS A 732 12.23 15.43 20.95
CA LYS A 732 11.67 14.10 20.72
C LYS A 732 12.23 13.05 21.69
N LEU A 733 13.38 13.31 22.32
CA LEU A 733 14.12 12.33 23.12
C LEU A 733 13.35 11.84 24.36
N GLY A 734 12.63 12.73 25.05
CA GLY A 734 11.82 12.37 26.22
C GLY A 734 10.53 11.61 25.88
N LYS A 735 10.15 11.55 24.60
CA LYS A 735 8.93 10.89 24.13
C LYS A 735 9.18 9.48 23.58
N LEU A 736 10.44 9.08 23.47
CA LEU A 736 10.85 7.81 22.86
C LEU A 736 10.98 6.66 23.88
N GLU A 737 10.81 6.92 25.17
CA GLU A 737 10.84 5.87 26.20
C GLU A 737 9.54 5.04 26.12
N GLY A 738 9.63 3.80 25.62
CA GLY A 738 8.48 2.89 25.45
C GLY A 738 8.40 2.15 24.12
N ASP A 739 9.06 2.66 23.07
CA ASP A 739 8.92 2.15 21.69
C ASP A 739 10.16 1.34 21.24
N GLY A 740 10.58 0.38 22.06
CA GLY A 740 11.83 -0.37 21.83
C GLY A 740 13.10 0.45 22.10
N ILE A 741 12.96 1.62 22.72
CA ILE A 741 14.06 2.46 23.20
C ILE A 741 13.96 2.55 24.73
N VAL A 742 15.02 2.13 25.43
CA VAL A 742 15.08 2.09 26.90
C VAL A 742 16.03 3.15 27.42
N ASN A 743 15.53 4.01 28.30
CA ASN A 743 16.33 4.98 29.04
C ASN A 743 17.06 4.30 30.21
N VAL A 744 18.34 4.02 30.04
CA VAL A 744 19.14 3.31 31.04
C VAL A 744 19.53 4.21 32.22
N TRP A 745 19.29 5.52 32.12
CA TRP A 745 19.51 6.46 33.23
C TRP A 745 18.46 6.36 34.34
N HIS A 746 17.24 5.90 34.03
CA HIS A 746 16.16 5.76 35.02
C HIS A 746 16.27 4.50 35.88
N ASN A 747 16.97 3.47 35.41
CA ASN A 747 17.05 2.15 36.05
C ASN A 747 18.35 1.88 36.84
N LEU A 748 19.27 2.84 36.93
CA LEU A 748 20.43 2.72 37.82
C LEU A 748 20.07 3.20 39.23
N LYS A 749 19.63 2.25 40.07
CA LYS A 749 19.39 2.44 41.51
C LYS A 749 20.65 2.67 42.35
N GLU A 750 21.83 2.86 41.74
CA GLU A 750 23.04 3.20 42.48
C GLU A 750 23.59 4.57 42.08
N VAL A 751 23.41 5.47 43.04
CA VAL A 751 24.05 6.77 43.15
C VAL A 751 25.56 6.59 43.11
N SER A 752 26.23 7.23 42.14
CA SER A 752 27.62 7.64 42.33
C SER A 752 27.74 9.15 42.13
N ALA A 753 28.40 9.78 43.09
CA ALA A 753 28.39 11.21 43.40
C ALA A 753 29.04 12.15 42.37
N ALA A 754 29.27 11.70 41.13
CA ALA A 754 29.83 12.54 40.06
C ALA A 754 28.76 13.29 39.24
N LYS A 755 27.46 13.09 39.55
CA LYS A 755 26.32 13.66 38.81
C LYS A 755 25.90 15.07 39.27
N ASN A 756 26.47 15.59 40.37
CA ASN A 756 25.94 16.78 41.05
C ASN A 756 26.56 18.13 40.67
N ALA A 757 27.46 18.22 39.68
CA ALA A 757 28.15 19.49 39.41
C ALA A 757 27.85 20.15 38.05
N ARG A 758 27.18 19.48 37.11
CA ARG A 758 27.03 19.99 35.73
C ARG A 758 25.63 20.44 35.35
N ASP A 759 24.60 19.88 35.98
CA ASP A 759 23.18 20.17 35.63
C ASP A 759 22.44 21.04 36.66
N GLN A 760 23.06 21.36 37.81
CA GLN A 760 22.40 22.14 38.87
C GLN A 760 22.42 23.66 38.68
N ALA A 761 23.31 24.22 37.86
CA ALA A 761 23.39 25.68 37.70
C ALA A 761 22.31 26.24 36.75
N GLU A 762 21.90 25.49 35.73
CA GLU A 762 20.90 25.96 34.75
C GLU A 762 19.46 25.65 35.19
N ASN A 763 19.23 24.52 35.88
CA ASN A 763 17.89 24.13 36.33
C ASN A 763 17.46 24.75 37.68
N GLN A 764 18.37 25.35 38.47
CA GLN A 764 17.99 26.01 39.73
C GLN A 764 17.75 27.52 39.60
N MET A 765 18.05 28.15 38.44
CA MET A 765 17.74 29.57 38.26
C MET A 765 16.28 29.85 37.90
N PHE A 766 15.51 28.85 37.44
CA PHE A 766 14.14 29.07 36.96
C PHE A 766 13.22 27.89 37.32
N GLU A 767 12.41 28.05 38.37
CA GLU A 767 11.23 27.21 38.54
C GLU A 767 10.15 27.62 37.52
N TYR A 768 10.11 26.90 36.39
CA TYR A 768 9.20 27.19 35.27
C TYR A 768 7.69 26.99 35.57
N LYS A 769 7.34 26.48 36.75
CA LYS A 769 5.93 26.25 37.12
C LYS A 769 5.17 27.52 37.53
N ARG A 770 5.82 28.67 37.70
CA ARG A 770 5.16 29.89 38.23
C ARG A 770 5.50 31.24 37.56
N SER A 771 6.26 31.27 36.46
CA SER A 771 6.55 32.54 35.75
C SER A 771 5.45 32.91 34.74
N PRO A 772 4.91 34.14 34.74
CA PRO A 772 3.86 34.58 33.80
C PRO A 772 4.37 35.03 32.42
N PHE A 773 5.67 34.90 32.12
CA PHE A 773 6.25 35.36 30.85
C PHE A 773 6.54 34.19 29.89
N GLU A 774 5.95 34.24 28.70
CA GLU A 774 6.16 33.26 27.63
C GLU A 774 7.54 33.41 26.97
N LEU A 775 8.29 32.31 26.91
CA LEU A 775 9.44 32.17 26.03
C LEU A 775 8.95 31.82 24.62
N THR A 776 9.19 32.69 23.64
CA THR A 776 8.98 32.38 22.22
C THR A 776 10.31 32.12 21.52
N ARG A 777 10.46 30.89 21.02
CA ARG A 777 11.60 30.47 20.21
C ARG A 777 11.42 31.00 18.79
N LYS A 778 12.25 31.97 18.36
CA LYS A 778 12.20 32.46 16.98
C LYS A 778 12.97 31.54 16.04
N SER A 779 12.26 30.95 15.08
CA SER A 779 12.85 30.44 13.84
C SER A 779 13.54 31.62 13.11
N ALA A 780 14.78 31.42 12.68
CA ALA A 780 15.55 32.46 12.03
C ALA A 780 14.89 32.88 10.71
N VAL A 781 14.52 34.16 10.60
CA VAL A 781 14.17 34.79 9.32
C VAL A 781 15.45 35.00 8.52
N SER A 782 15.41 34.64 7.23
CA SER A 782 16.52 34.79 6.30
C SER A 782 17.05 36.23 6.27
N GLY A 783 18.35 36.40 6.51
CA GLY A 783 19.06 37.65 6.22
C GLY A 783 19.72 38.28 7.43
N LYS A 784 20.87 37.74 7.84
CA LYS A 784 22.03 38.48 8.34
C LYS A 784 23.20 37.52 8.54
N GLN A 785 24.24 37.69 7.71
CA GLN A 785 25.55 37.06 7.91
C GLN A 785 26.25 37.76 9.09
N ASN A 786 26.84 36.96 9.98
CA ASN A 786 27.87 37.26 11.00
C ASN A 786 27.42 36.95 12.44
N TYR A 787 27.66 35.71 12.88
CA TYR A 787 27.67 35.34 14.30
C TYR A 787 29.11 35.30 14.82
N LYS A 788 29.45 36.18 15.76
CA LYS A 788 30.65 36.07 16.61
C LYS A 788 30.27 35.39 17.93
N GLY A 789 31.13 34.46 18.34
CA GLY A 789 30.87 33.45 19.36
C GLY A 789 30.50 33.99 20.74
N TYR A 790 29.59 33.29 21.41
CA TYR A 790 29.60 32.89 22.84
C TYR A 790 28.30 32.11 23.16
N HIS A 791 27.97 31.10 22.36
CA HIS A 791 26.90 30.15 22.65
C HIS A 791 27.51 28.75 22.73
N ARG A 792 27.37 28.05 23.86
CA ARG A 792 27.91 26.68 24.03
C ARG A 792 26.81 25.66 23.70
N PRO A 793 27.10 24.65 22.86
CA PRO A 793 26.15 23.58 22.53
C PRO A 793 25.90 22.65 23.73
N THR A 794 24.71 22.04 23.77
CA THR A 794 24.41 20.86 24.59
C THR A 794 24.87 19.60 23.84
N TYR A 795 25.40 18.59 24.54
CA TYR A 795 25.99 17.38 23.93
C TYR A 795 25.38 16.08 24.49
N GLY A 796 25.17 15.07 23.63
CA GLY A 796 24.78 13.70 24.00
C GLY A 796 25.07 12.68 22.89
N ALA A 797 24.94 11.37 23.17
CA ALA A 797 25.19 10.29 22.21
C ALA A 797 24.19 9.11 22.35
N LEU A 798 23.86 8.44 21.23
CA LEU A 798 23.00 7.25 21.14
C LEU A 798 23.81 6.05 20.60
N GLN A 799 23.69 4.87 21.20
CA GLN A 799 24.44 3.65 20.81
C GLN A 799 23.51 2.56 20.25
N ILE A 800 23.87 1.97 19.10
CA ILE A 800 23.17 0.80 18.52
C ILE A 800 23.98 -0.43 18.91
N ALA A 801 23.51 -1.22 19.87
CA ALA A 801 24.20 -2.45 20.30
C ALA A 801 23.50 -3.69 19.73
N ARG A 802 24.27 -4.73 19.40
CA ARG A 802 23.73 -6.00 18.91
C ARG A 802 23.45 -7.03 20.00
N ASP A 803 24.15 -7.03 21.14
CA ASP A 803 23.83 -7.91 22.29
C ASP A 803 24.59 -7.47 23.57
N GLU A 804 23.90 -7.58 24.72
CA GLU A 804 24.34 -7.43 26.13
C GLU A 804 24.87 -6.07 26.67
N ARG A 805 24.83 -5.95 28.02
CA ARG A 805 24.92 -4.70 28.84
C ARG A 805 26.04 -3.73 28.44
N PRO A 806 25.83 -2.40 28.60
CA PRO A 806 26.78 -1.38 28.13
C PRO A 806 28.12 -1.44 28.88
N VAL A 807 29.20 -1.73 28.15
CA VAL A 807 30.58 -1.59 28.63
C VAL A 807 31.21 -0.36 27.98
N GLY A 808 31.44 0.69 28.76
CA GLY A 808 32.33 1.81 28.39
C GLY A 808 31.66 3.07 27.85
N GLY A 809 32.09 4.23 28.36
CA GLY A 809 31.80 5.56 27.83
C GLY A 809 32.98 6.49 28.13
N ALA A 810 33.25 7.46 27.26
CA ALA A 810 34.40 8.36 27.39
C ALA A 810 34.34 9.16 28.72
N PRO A 811 35.43 9.28 29.50
CA PRO A 811 35.43 9.84 30.86
C PRO A 811 34.93 11.29 31.01
N ARG A 812 34.79 12.06 29.91
CA ARG A 812 34.38 13.47 29.95
C ARG A 812 32.87 13.71 29.79
N TYR A 813 32.10 12.70 29.40
CA TYR A 813 30.70 12.89 28.95
C TYR A 813 29.68 11.95 29.60
N GLY A 814 30.04 11.27 30.69
CA GLY A 814 29.12 10.40 31.42
C GLY A 814 28.77 9.11 30.67
N ARG A 815 28.29 8.10 31.40
CA ARG A 815 27.86 6.81 30.82
C ARG A 815 26.60 7.05 29.97
N ALA A 816 26.53 6.42 28.79
CA ALA A 816 25.44 6.57 27.80
C ALA A 816 24.04 6.33 28.40
N ALA A 817 23.02 7.02 27.87
CA ALA A 817 21.70 7.11 28.50
C ALA A 817 20.58 6.29 27.82
N PHE A 818 20.75 5.76 26.60
CA PHE A 818 19.66 5.06 25.91
C PHE A 818 20.15 3.88 25.05
N HIS A 819 19.33 2.82 24.98
CA HIS A 819 19.54 1.61 24.17
C HIS A 819 18.37 1.39 23.21
N LEU A 820 18.65 0.96 21.97
CA LEU A 820 17.68 0.79 20.89
C LEU A 820 17.62 -0.67 20.42
N MET A 821 16.44 -1.30 20.53
CA MET A 821 16.21 -2.70 20.16
C MET A 821 16.04 -2.87 18.64
N GLU A 822 16.27 -4.09 18.13
CA GLU A 822 16.30 -4.37 16.69
C GLU A 822 14.95 -4.15 16.01
N GLU A 823 13.84 -4.37 16.73
CA GLU A 823 12.48 -4.18 16.24
C GLU A 823 12.11 -2.70 16.01
N ALA A 824 12.76 -1.77 16.73
CA ALA A 824 12.49 -0.33 16.59
C ALA A 824 13.06 0.26 15.29
N ARG A 825 13.92 -0.48 14.56
CA ARG A 825 14.59 -0.02 13.33
C ARG A 825 13.64 0.16 12.15
N SER A 826 12.54 -0.58 12.09
CA SER A 826 11.55 -0.51 11.00
C SER A 826 10.64 0.70 11.07
N TYR A 827 10.61 1.41 12.20
CA TYR A 827 9.66 2.51 12.46
C TYR A 827 10.27 3.91 12.28
N MET A 828 11.55 4.00 11.94
CA MET A 828 12.22 5.29 11.74
C MET A 828 12.16 5.74 10.27
N THR A 829 11.70 6.96 10.05
CA THR A 829 11.72 7.66 8.74
C THR A 829 13.07 8.36 8.53
N PHE A 830 13.70 8.12 7.39
CA PHE A 830 14.99 8.73 7.02
C PHE A 830 14.84 10.22 6.71
N THR A 831 15.14 11.09 7.67
CA THR A 831 15.28 12.53 7.43
C THR A 831 16.73 12.95 7.70
N GLY A 832 17.54 12.95 6.63
CA GLY A 832 18.96 13.27 6.66
C GLY A 832 19.23 14.78 6.65
N ALA A 833 18.81 15.47 7.69
CA ALA A 833 19.31 16.80 7.99
C ALA A 833 20.33 16.70 9.14
N ASP A 834 21.58 17.03 8.84
CA ASP A 834 22.64 17.41 9.80
C ASP A 834 23.44 16.31 10.53
N SER A 835 23.80 15.22 9.83
CA SER A 835 24.95 14.40 10.26
C SER A 835 26.05 14.50 9.21
N MET A 836 27.17 15.13 9.58
CA MET A 836 28.30 15.59 8.75
C MET A 836 28.08 17.01 8.19
N LEU A 837 28.83 17.98 8.72
CA LEU A 837 28.93 19.35 8.21
C LEU A 837 29.60 19.39 6.82
N SER A 838 28.90 18.92 5.78
CA SER A 838 29.25 19.10 4.37
C SER A 838 28.12 19.83 3.65
N GLY A 839 28.45 20.86 2.88
CA GLY A 839 27.49 21.75 2.22
C GLY A 839 26.77 21.15 1.00
N ALA A 840 26.37 19.88 1.04
CA ALA A 840 25.61 19.23 -0.03
C ALA A 840 24.17 18.92 0.44
N GLY A 841 23.20 19.63 -0.14
CA GLY A 841 21.78 19.57 0.22
C GLY A 841 20.97 18.51 -0.54
N LEU A 842 19.85 18.11 0.08
CA LEU A 842 18.78 17.13 -0.23
C LEU A 842 19.20 15.68 -0.55
N ASN A 843 20.47 15.50 -0.87
CA ASN A 843 20.94 14.56 -1.87
C ASN A 843 22.23 13.86 -1.44
N ASN A 844 22.59 13.89 -0.15
CA ASN A 844 23.84 13.32 0.35
C ASN A 844 23.75 11.80 0.57
N LEU A 845 23.14 11.17 -0.44
CA LEU A 845 23.02 9.76 -0.74
C LEU A 845 21.98 9.06 0.14
N ALA A 846 20.80 8.82 -0.42
CA ALA A 846 19.89 7.78 0.07
C ALA A 846 20.61 6.41 0.04
N SER A 847 21.41 6.12 1.08
CA SER A 847 21.69 4.80 1.65
C SER A 847 21.79 3.63 0.64
N SER A 848 22.83 3.38 -0.13
CA SER A 848 24.23 3.84 -0.11
C SER A 848 24.94 3.40 -1.40
N ARG A 849 24.36 3.61 -2.59
CA ARG A 849 24.90 3.00 -3.81
C ARG A 849 25.98 3.83 -4.58
N ASN A 850 26.29 5.06 -4.17
CA ASN A 850 27.36 5.90 -4.78
C ASN A 850 28.01 6.87 -3.75
N VAL A 851 29.07 6.45 -3.05
CA VAL A 851 29.67 7.23 -1.93
C VAL A 851 30.70 8.30 -2.33
N PHE A 852 31.03 8.43 -3.61
CA PHE A 852 32.14 9.28 -4.06
C PHE A 852 31.95 10.80 -3.82
N PRO A 853 30.74 11.39 -3.95
CA PRO A 853 30.52 12.80 -3.61
C PRO A 853 30.82 13.12 -2.14
N LEU A 854 30.53 12.18 -1.23
CA LEU A 854 30.81 12.32 0.19
C LEU A 854 32.33 12.42 0.45
N ILE A 855 33.11 11.54 -0.20
CA ILE A 855 34.57 11.53 -0.06
C ILE A 855 35.18 12.79 -0.70
N ARG A 856 34.65 13.23 -1.85
CA ARG A 856 35.07 14.46 -2.55
C ARG A 856 34.97 15.69 -1.65
N ASP A 857 33.87 15.83 -0.91
CA ASP A 857 33.53 17.03 -0.14
C ASP A 857 33.91 16.93 1.34
N MET A 858 34.50 15.81 1.76
CA MET A 858 34.91 15.55 3.13
C MET A 858 35.97 16.57 3.62
N LEU A 859 35.87 17.02 4.87
CA LEU A 859 36.85 17.93 5.46
C LEU A 859 38.21 17.22 5.67
N PRO A 860 39.35 17.94 5.63
CA PRO A 860 40.68 17.33 5.72
C PRO A 860 40.91 16.45 6.95
N ASP A 861 40.43 16.86 8.13
CA ASP A 861 40.60 16.11 9.38
C ASP A 861 39.81 14.79 9.36
N THR A 862 38.59 14.81 8.82
CA THR A 862 37.71 13.64 8.68
C THR A 862 38.29 12.66 7.65
N LEU A 863 38.83 13.18 6.55
CA LEU A 863 39.50 12.39 5.52
C LEU A 863 40.76 11.69 6.06
N GLY A 864 41.51 12.38 6.93
CA GLY A 864 42.67 11.81 7.61
C GLY A 864 42.33 10.60 8.50
N VAL A 865 41.19 10.66 9.21
CA VAL A 865 40.70 9.53 10.03
C VAL A 865 40.26 8.36 9.15
N LEU A 866 39.53 8.63 8.07
CA LEU A 866 39.11 7.59 7.11
C LEU A 866 40.33 6.84 6.52
N PHE A 867 41.41 7.55 6.23
CA PHE A 867 42.65 6.94 5.71
C PHE A 867 43.44 6.18 6.77
N GLN A 868 43.38 6.57 8.04
CA GLN A 868 43.92 5.76 9.14
C GLN A 868 43.15 4.44 9.29
N CYS A 869 41.82 4.47 9.17
CA CYS A 869 40.96 3.29 9.17
C CYS A 869 41.25 2.34 7.99
N VAL A 870 41.38 2.88 6.78
CA VAL A 870 41.74 2.10 5.57
C VAL A 870 43.10 1.41 5.72
N ASN A 871 44.06 2.06 6.37
CA ASN A 871 45.41 1.50 6.57
C ASN A 871 45.54 0.66 7.85
N GLY A 872 44.45 0.37 8.55
CA GLY A 872 44.44 -0.42 9.79
C GLY A 872 45.23 0.21 10.95
N GLN A 873 45.54 1.51 10.88
CA GLN A 873 46.27 2.22 11.92
C GLN A 873 45.31 2.73 13.02
N GLN A 874 45.68 2.55 14.28
CA GLN A 874 44.95 3.15 15.39
C GLN A 874 45.08 4.67 15.34
N ALA A 875 43.96 5.36 15.08
CA ALA A 875 43.88 6.82 15.19
C ALA A 875 44.31 7.23 16.60
N GLY A 876 45.35 8.08 16.68
CA GLY A 876 46.12 8.32 17.90
C GLY A 876 45.27 8.59 19.14
N GLY A 877 45.41 7.70 20.13
CA GLY A 877 45.13 8.00 21.53
C GLY A 877 43.67 7.96 21.97
N ARG A 878 42.85 6.98 21.52
CA ARG A 878 41.55 6.63 22.14
C ARG A 878 41.15 5.20 21.72
N THR A 879 41.56 4.21 22.51
CA THR A 879 40.96 2.87 22.43
C THR A 879 39.63 2.87 23.18
N SER A 880 38.54 2.81 22.44
CA SER A 880 37.56 1.75 22.64
C SER A 880 37.31 1.15 21.27
N GLU A 881 37.19 -0.18 21.21
CA GLU A 881 36.66 -0.94 20.06
C GLU A 881 35.56 -0.14 19.37
N PHE A 882 35.44 -0.21 18.03
CA PHE A 882 34.42 0.49 17.23
C PHE A 882 33.03 0.39 17.87
N SER A 883 32.77 1.28 18.81
CA SER A 883 31.56 1.34 19.59
C SER A 883 30.64 2.20 18.76
N SER A 884 29.58 1.59 18.28
CA SER A 884 28.60 2.15 17.36
C SER A 884 27.83 3.30 18.00
N TYR A 885 28.42 4.50 18.06
CA TYR A 885 27.77 5.69 18.62
C TYR A 885 27.70 6.85 17.62
N ILE A 886 26.69 7.70 17.82
CA ILE A 886 26.47 8.94 17.08
C ILE A 886 26.63 10.10 18.05
N GLU A 887 27.44 11.09 17.67
CA GLU A 887 27.55 12.38 18.35
C GLU A 887 26.53 13.36 17.74
N TRP A 888 25.83 14.17 18.55
CA TRP A 888 25.00 15.28 18.04
C TRP A 888 25.37 16.63 18.67
N GLN A 889 25.06 17.71 17.94
CA GLN A 889 25.27 19.11 18.32
C GLN A 889 24.03 19.95 17.96
N SER A 890 23.55 20.80 18.86
CA SER A 890 22.48 21.76 18.58
C SER A 890 22.97 23.21 18.71
N HIS A 891 22.65 24.06 17.72
CA HIS A 891 23.11 25.46 17.58
C HIS A 891 21.97 26.51 17.54
N ALA A 892 20.83 26.27 18.18
CA ALA A 892 19.73 27.24 18.16
C ALA A 892 19.85 28.30 19.28
N PRO A 893 19.82 29.62 18.97
CA PRO A 893 19.78 30.67 19.98
C PRO A 893 18.37 30.80 20.63
N ILE A 894 18.33 31.12 21.92
CA ILE A 894 17.12 31.44 22.68
C ILE A 894 17.15 32.94 23.01
N GLU A 895 16.08 33.69 22.68
CA GLU A 895 15.90 35.08 23.11
C GLU A 895 14.74 35.18 24.12
N TRP A 896 14.91 36.02 25.14
CA TRP A 896 13.94 36.24 26.21
C TRP A 896 13.13 37.51 25.95
N LYS A 897 11.80 37.45 26.10
CA LYS A 897 10.97 38.67 26.13
C LYS A 897 10.76 39.13 27.57
N SER A 898 11.23 40.34 27.85
CA SER A 898 10.86 41.21 29.00
C SER A 898 10.71 40.50 30.35
N MET A 899 11.84 40.18 30.97
CA MET A 899 11.91 39.77 32.37
C MET A 899 12.31 40.99 33.23
N GLU A 900 11.34 41.65 33.86
CA GLU A 900 11.62 42.84 34.69
C GLU A 900 12.02 42.50 36.13
N PHE A 901 11.61 41.33 36.65
CA PHE A 901 11.87 40.92 38.02
C PHE A 901 12.28 39.44 38.14
N LEU A 902 13.16 39.14 39.11
CA LEU A 902 13.53 37.79 39.50
C LEU A 902 13.34 37.64 41.02
N ASP A 903 12.55 36.67 41.44
CA ASP A 903 12.16 36.50 42.84
C ASP A 903 12.88 35.28 43.46
N PHE A 904 13.58 35.47 44.58
CA PHE A 904 14.24 34.39 45.33
C PHE A 904 13.47 34.07 46.61
N GLU A 905 13.15 32.79 46.81
CA GLU A 905 12.45 32.30 48.02
C GLU A 905 13.39 32.15 49.23
N ARG A 906 14.70 31.93 49.01
CA ARG A 906 15.68 31.77 50.10
C ARG A 906 16.85 32.71 49.91
N GLY A 907 17.28 33.34 51.00
CA GLY A 907 18.41 34.28 50.98
C GLY A 907 19.75 33.66 50.58
N LEU A 908 19.94 32.35 50.79
CA LEU A 908 21.15 31.62 50.39
C LEU A 908 21.29 31.52 48.87
N ASP A 909 20.20 31.26 48.16
CA ASP A 909 20.19 31.10 46.70
C ASP A 909 20.45 32.43 46.00
N PHE A 910 19.92 33.53 46.55
CA PHE A 910 20.28 34.88 46.12
C PHE A 910 21.77 35.18 46.36
N GLN A 911 22.30 34.80 47.54
CA GLN A 911 23.71 35.04 47.86
C GLN A 911 24.68 34.25 46.98
N GLU A 912 24.32 33.05 46.52
CA GLU A 912 25.12 32.32 45.54
C GLU A 912 25.02 32.93 44.14
N ALA A 913 23.82 33.37 43.73
CA ALA A 913 23.60 34.00 42.43
C ALA A 913 24.40 35.31 42.28
N ILE A 914 24.48 36.16 43.32
CA ILE A 914 25.25 37.42 43.25
C ILE A 914 26.77 37.22 43.43
N LYS A 915 27.23 36.06 43.91
CA LYS A 915 28.66 35.71 43.95
C LYS A 915 29.18 35.26 42.60
N ASN A 916 28.29 34.84 41.70
CA ASN A 916 28.65 34.48 40.34
C ASN A 916 28.63 35.73 39.44
N SER A 917 29.82 36.17 39.01
CA SER A 917 29.99 37.36 38.17
C SER A 917 29.27 37.28 36.82
N ALA A 918 29.04 36.08 36.27
CA ALA A 918 28.27 35.90 35.05
C ALA A 918 26.77 36.15 35.26
N SER A 919 26.24 35.77 36.42
CA SER A 919 24.85 36.01 36.81
C SER A 919 24.60 37.50 37.10
N VAL A 920 25.53 38.17 37.79
CA VAL A 920 25.46 39.62 38.03
C VAL A 920 25.50 40.41 36.72
N ALA A 921 26.45 40.10 35.83
CA ALA A 921 26.54 40.75 34.52
C ALA A 921 25.29 40.50 33.66
N PHE A 922 24.65 39.34 33.80
CA PHE A 922 23.38 39.03 33.16
C PHE A 922 22.23 39.89 33.71
N PHE A 923 22.12 40.06 35.03
CA PHE A 923 21.08 40.90 35.64
C PHE A 923 21.22 42.38 35.27
N GLU A 924 22.46 42.90 35.28
CA GLU A 924 22.75 44.29 34.90
C GLU A 924 22.45 44.55 33.41
N LYS A 925 22.88 43.64 32.52
CA LYS A 925 22.71 43.79 31.07
C LYS A 925 21.24 43.79 30.64
N ASN A 926 20.38 43.09 31.39
CA ASN A 926 18.97 42.93 31.05
C ASN A 926 18.04 43.76 31.96
N SER A 927 18.59 44.64 32.80
CA SER A 927 17.83 45.50 33.74
C SER A 927 16.86 44.74 34.66
N VAL A 928 17.22 43.51 35.06
CA VAL A 928 16.36 42.63 35.86
C VAL A 928 16.45 43.04 37.34
N LYS A 929 15.32 43.39 37.97
CA LYS A 929 15.26 43.73 39.40
C LYS A 929 15.08 42.48 40.25
N VAL A 930 15.92 42.26 41.25
CA VAL A 930 15.81 41.09 42.13
C VAL A 930 14.98 41.40 43.37
N ARG A 931 14.02 40.54 43.73
CA ARG A 931 13.29 40.60 45.00
C ARG A 931 13.56 39.36 45.83
N LEU A 932 13.69 39.55 47.14
CA LEU A 932 13.79 38.47 48.10
C LEU A 932 12.45 38.37 48.84
N HIS A 933 11.81 37.21 48.81
CA HIS A 933 10.66 36.97 49.68
C HIS A 933 11.18 36.52 51.05
N SER A 934 10.99 37.34 52.09
CA SER A 934 11.24 36.92 53.46
C SER A 934 10.15 35.93 53.89
N ILE A 935 10.55 34.77 54.40
CA ILE A 935 9.72 34.02 55.35
C ILE A 935 9.93 34.63 56.74
#